data_AF-A0A094IUQ1-F1
#
_entry.id   AF-A0A094IUQ1-F1
#
_cell.length_a   1.000
_cell.length_b   1.000
_cell.length_c   1.000
_cell.angle_alpha   90.00
_cell.angle_beta   90.00
_cell.angle_gamma   90.00
#
_symmetry.space_group_name_H-M   'P 1'
#
loop_
_entity.id
_entity.type
_entity.pdbx_description
1 polymer ?
#
loop_
_entity_poly.entity_id
_entity_poly.type
_entity_poly.pdbx_seq_one_letter_code
_entity_poly.pdbx_strand_id
1 'polypeptide(L)'
;MISDRRTRGFTFVELLVALLIIAVGVAGLVSLQRTFIQSSTRAAERTAALEIAQQQLEQLRFTEYANISSGSTTVSRDNKNYTLNWQVDPYYYADAWLTTGDTGLPDPLPAQPDSKAITIDVDWVARGGEGQSLLLEAWLSRITARDGGLVVTSPAPRPGPKVVYNPGAAPEVIAVKLTDDDSAVAYQIKETTKPTPQVERRGDKLQVTFNTVTYDEATQTQRVEDFVTVNCSCRFTGIGNEGFEPNRLILQDGRLALDPQAGEQLDNKMQGEPADGDQPVLCAQCCRDHHDNNEMVNAGLVYRQEALSDRLPSGDHRHFRYDNGQLVQAALTDVYQESCRMRRIGGYYAMYPDWQFRALTATSADYLIDSAGAAAYTDYVRDVVRALVTGGSMPAPLADRDMTVLPGAYQLIGRGIYLDDMTPDHLQAVQTAIINNEPDWLAKVPFYEVNLTLLADWSASQPAVAEVTNEPIQTLVDPINDFYGTYSRGRVNATSGGESVMTITAREGNASVLGSISIHPDEMADLTSSLTVTVDDDSNSNGTTLYSVTGEVNCLDIYQQACKQNQYKDVQVTTSNLNVTCSYSKQGSADTGNFACNGVPAGTNLDIYFSKPGFTFNPSVIQVTNLSSNETHSVLMTEN
;
A
#
# COMPACT_ATOMS: atom_id res chain seq x y z
N MET A 1 102.01 -4.64 -46.90
CA MET A 1 100.96 -5.35 -46.16
C MET A 1 101.05 -4.91 -44.71
N ILE A 2 99.88 -4.81 -44.06
CA ILE A 2 99.66 -4.56 -42.62
C ILE A 2 99.48 -3.07 -42.27
N SER A 3 98.19 -2.78 -42.11
CA SER A 3 97.52 -1.56 -41.68
C SER A 3 97.77 -1.29 -40.19
N ASP A 4 98.40 -0.16 -39.87
CA ASP A 4 98.24 0.45 -38.56
C ASP A 4 97.09 1.46 -38.63
N ARG A 5 95.90 0.99 -38.22
CA ARG A 5 94.78 1.87 -37.91
C ARG A 5 95.18 2.68 -36.69
N ARG A 6 95.64 3.91 -36.92
CA ARG A 6 95.81 4.91 -35.87
C ARG A 6 94.48 5.10 -35.16
N THR A 7 94.39 4.60 -33.93
CA THR A 7 93.39 4.95 -32.94
C THR A 7 93.47 6.47 -32.73
N ARG A 8 92.54 7.21 -33.33
CA ARG A 8 92.39 8.65 -33.06
C ARG A 8 91.93 8.78 -31.61
N GLY A 9 92.85 9.23 -30.74
CA GLY A 9 92.53 9.62 -29.37
C GLY A 9 91.60 10.81 -29.33
N PHE A 10 90.75 10.86 -28.30
CA PHE A 10 89.76 11.91 -28.07
C PHE A 10 90.43 13.28 -27.89
N THR A 11 89.91 14.33 -28.51
CA THR A 11 90.47 15.68 -28.34
C THR A 11 89.94 16.34 -27.05
N PHE A 12 90.74 17.18 -26.38
CA PHE A 12 90.33 17.84 -25.13
C PHE A 12 89.05 18.68 -25.27
N VAL A 13 88.87 19.31 -26.44
CA VAL A 13 87.65 20.07 -26.79
C VAL A 13 86.41 19.19 -26.83
N GLU A 14 86.53 17.96 -27.34
CA GLU A 14 85.45 16.99 -27.46
C GLU A 14 84.99 16.49 -26.08
N LEU A 15 85.93 16.33 -25.14
CA LEU A 15 85.64 16.00 -23.75
C LEU A 15 84.93 17.15 -23.02
N LEU A 16 85.31 18.40 -23.30
CA LEU A 16 84.71 19.60 -22.72
C LEU A 16 83.27 19.81 -23.25
N VAL A 17 83.05 19.61 -24.54
CA VAL A 17 81.71 19.65 -25.15
C VAL A 17 80.83 18.51 -24.62
N ALA A 18 81.35 17.30 -24.49
CA ALA A 18 80.61 16.17 -23.90
C ALA A 18 80.19 16.46 -22.44
N LEU A 19 81.09 17.02 -21.62
CA LEU A 19 80.78 17.42 -20.24
C LEU A 19 79.70 18.50 -20.17
N LEU A 20 79.73 19.49 -21.07
CA LEU A 20 78.71 20.55 -21.12
C LEU A 20 77.33 19.98 -21.48
N ILE A 21 77.25 19.11 -22.50
CA ILE A 21 76.00 18.47 -22.91
C ILE A 21 75.43 17.59 -21.78
N ILE A 22 76.28 16.84 -21.08
CA ILE A 22 75.87 16.03 -19.92
C ILE A 22 75.37 16.94 -18.79
N ALA A 23 76.06 18.04 -18.48
CA ALA A 23 75.65 18.97 -17.44
C ALA A 23 74.28 19.59 -17.72
N VAL A 24 74.02 20.02 -18.96
CA VAL A 24 72.72 20.56 -19.38
C VAL A 24 71.64 19.46 -19.37
N GLY A 25 71.96 18.26 -19.85
CA GLY A 25 71.05 17.11 -19.85
C GLY A 25 70.63 16.68 -18.44
N VAL A 26 71.57 16.60 -17.51
CA VAL A 26 71.30 16.27 -16.10
C VAL A 26 70.51 17.39 -15.42
N ALA A 27 70.84 18.66 -15.67
CA ALA A 27 70.06 19.78 -15.12
C ALA A 27 68.61 19.80 -15.62
N GLY A 28 68.39 19.51 -16.90
CA GLY A 28 67.05 19.34 -17.48
C GLY A 28 66.26 18.20 -16.85
N LEU A 29 66.91 17.03 -16.66
CA LEU A 29 66.29 15.87 -16.03
C LEU A 29 65.88 16.14 -14.57
N VAL A 30 66.77 16.77 -13.78
CA VAL A 30 66.48 17.11 -12.38
C VAL A 30 65.31 18.09 -12.26
N SER A 31 65.23 19.09 -13.15
CA SER A 31 64.08 20.01 -13.19
C SER A 31 62.78 19.29 -13.50
N LEU A 32 62.78 18.41 -14.51
CA LEU A 32 61.60 17.62 -14.89
C LEU A 32 61.16 16.68 -13.75
N GLN A 33 62.12 16.00 -13.10
CA GLN A 33 61.86 15.13 -11.97
C GLN A 33 61.24 15.90 -10.79
N ARG A 34 61.72 17.11 -10.51
CA ARG A 34 61.14 17.99 -9.48
C ARG A 34 59.71 18.39 -9.80
N THR A 35 59.44 18.85 -11.02
CA THR A 35 58.08 19.23 -11.46
C THR A 35 57.12 18.04 -11.43
N PHE A 36 57.58 16.87 -11.86
CA PHE A 36 56.80 15.64 -11.82
C PHE A 36 56.41 15.25 -10.39
N ILE A 37 57.36 15.28 -9.44
CA ILE A 37 57.09 14.99 -8.03
C ILE A 37 56.10 16.00 -7.45
N GLN A 38 56.27 17.30 -7.72
CA GLN A 38 55.34 18.34 -7.24
C GLN A 38 53.92 18.16 -7.81
N SER A 39 53.81 17.86 -9.11
CA SER A 39 52.53 17.58 -9.75
C SER A 39 51.86 16.33 -9.18
N SER A 40 52.62 15.26 -8.95
CA SER A 40 52.13 14.02 -8.35
C SER A 40 51.64 14.25 -6.91
N THR A 41 52.39 15.00 -6.10
CA THR A 41 51.96 15.34 -4.74
C THR A 41 50.69 16.21 -4.71
N ARG A 42 50.56 17.18 -5.63
CA ARG A 42 49.36 18.02 -5.73
C ARG A 42 48.13 17.20 -6.16
N ALA A 43 48.31 16.27 -7.09
CA ALA A 43 47.25 15.35 -7.50
C ALA A 43 46.80 14.46 -6.33
N ALA A 44 47.75 13.87 -5.59
CA ALA A 44 47.45 13.05 -4.41
C ALA A 44 46.72 13.84 -3.31
N GLU A 45 47.13 15.09 -3.04
CA GLU A 45 46.46 15.97 -2.07
C GLU A 45 45.01 16.31 -2.48
N ARG A 46 44.76 16.55 -3.77
CA ARG A 46 43.40 16.79 -4.28
C ARG A 46 42.53 15.54 -4.23
N THR A 47 43.08 14.38 -4.56
CA THR A 47 42.37 13.10 -4.42
C THR A 47 42.01 12.85 -2.96
N ALA A 48 42.94 13.09 -2.02
CA ALA A 48 42.67 12.96 -0.60
C ALA A 48 41.56 13.92 -0.13
N ALA A 49 41.56 15.17 -0.57
CA ALA A 49 40.51 16.15 -0.25
C ALA A 49 39.14 15.73 -0.82
N LEU A 50 39.09 15.20 -2.05
CA LEU A 50 37.85 14.69 -2.66
C LEU A 50 37.30 13.48 -1.91
N GLU A 51 38.15 12.51 -1.56
CA GLU A 51 37.74 11.34 -0.77
C GLU A 51 37.19 11.74 0.60
N ILE A 52 37.81 12.74 1.23
CA ILE A 52 37.37 13.30 2.52
C ILE A 52 35.99 13.99 2.37
N ALA A 53 35.78 14.77 1.31
CA ALA A 53 34.49 15.40 1.02
C ALA A 53 33.40 14.35 0.74
N GLN A 54 33.71 13.32 -0.05
CA GLN A 54 32.79 12.22 -0.36
C GLN A 54 32.43 11.42 0.89
N GLN A 55 33.40 11.12 1.75
CA GLN A 55 33.14 10.44 3.02
C GLN A 55 32.18 11.23 3.90
N GLN A 56 32.35 12.56 3.98
CA GLN A 56 31.43 13.42 4.72
C GLN A 56 30.02 13.42 4.08
N LEU A 57 29.92 13.51 2.75
CA LEU A 57 28.63 13.42 2.06
C LEU A 57 27.91 12.09 2.33
N GLU A 58 28.64 10.97 2.33
CA GLU A 58 28.09 9.66 2.69
C GLU A 58 27.61 9.63 4.14
N GLN A 59 28.35 10.20 5.09
CA GLN A 59 27.88 10.31 6.48
C GLN A 59 26.57 11.09 6.59
N LEU A 60 26.43 12.20 5.85
CA LEU A 60 25.18 12.98 5.81
C LEU A 60 24.03 12.19 5.17
N ARG A 61 24.30 11.32 4.18
CA ARG A 61 23.30 10.42 3.58
C ARG A 61 22.75 9.36 4.54
N PHE A 62 23.55 8.91 5.51
CA PHE A 62 23.14 7.95 6.55
C PHE A 62 22.60 8.62 7.82
N THR A 63 22.63 9.95 7.89
CA THR A 63 22.01 10.69 8.98
C THR A 63 20.52 10.81 8.71
N GLU A 64 19.67 10.65 9.72
CA GLU A 64 18.23 10.91 9.58
C GLU A 64 18.00 12.29 8.97
N TYR A 65 17.13 12.36 7.96
CA TYR A 65 17.00 13.55 7.13
C TYR A 65 16.75 14.83 7.96
N ALA A 66 15.93 14.74 9.00
CA ALA A 66 15.65 15.83 9.93
C ALA A 66 16.92 16.37 10.63
N ASN A 67 17.86 15.49 10.96
CA ASN A 67 19.07 15.78 11.74
C ASN A 67 20.26 16.29 10.89
N ILE A 68 20.14 16.25 9.55
CA ILE A 68 21.17 16.80 8.64
C ILE A 68 21.27 18.31 8.86
N SER A 69 22.44 18.76 9.30
CA SER A 69 22.73 20.16 9.66
C SER A 69 24.15 20.57 9.24
N SER A 70 24.37 21.88 9.08
CA SER A 70 25.69 22.46 8.77
C SER A 70 26.70 22.17 9.86
N GLY A 71 27.99 22.10 9.51
CA GLY A 71 29.04 21.84 10.48
C GLY A 71 30.45 21.99 9.91
N SER A 72 31.43 21.72 10.75
CA SER A 72 32.84 21.77 10.38
C SER A 72 33.64 20.73 11.16
N THR A 73 34.69 20.19 10.54
CA THR A 73 35.63 19.30 11.22
C THR A 73 37.04 19.43 10.63
N THR A 74 38.05 18.87 11.30
CA THR A 74 39.40 18.77 10.75
C THR A 74 39.82 17.31 10.71
N VAL A 75 40.21 16.85 9.51
CA VAL A 75 40.69 15.48 9.28
C VAL A 75 42.19 15.52 9.05
N SER A 76 42.94 14.71 9.82
CA SER A 76 44.37 14.55 9.60
C SER A 76 44.66 13.33 8.73
N ARG A 77 45.35 13.53 7.62
CA ARG A 77 45.75 12.46 6.69
C ARG A 77 47.16 12.73 6.18
N ASP A 78 48.04 11.74 6.23
CA ASP A 78 49.44 11.83 5.80
C ASP A 78 50.19 13.04 6.39
N ASN A 79 50.01 13.28 7.69
CA ASN A 79 50.63 14.39 8.44
C ASN A 79 50.21 15.79 7.94
N LYS A 80 49.07 15.88 7.24
CA LYS A 80 48.42 17.13 6.83
C LYS A 80 47.03 17.21 7.43
N ASN A 81 46.60 18.44 7.72
CA ASN A 81 45.24 18.72 8.16
C ASN A 81 44.42 19.27 6.99
N TYR A 82 43.23 18.71 6.82
CA TYR A 82 42.20 19.17 5.91
C TYR A 82 41.05 19.69 6.78
N THR A 83 40.71 20.96 6.61
CA THR A 83 39.58 21.59 7.30
C THR A 83 38.36 21.46 6.40
N LEU A 84 37.35 20.74 6.88
CA LEU A 84 36.08 20.57 6.19
C LEU A 84 35.07 21.55 6.79
N ASN A 85 34.33 22.22 5.92
CA ASN A 85 33.13 22.98 6.27
C ASN A 85 32.01 22.49 5.36
N TRP A 86 30.85 22.14 5.92
CA TRP A 86 29.67 21.84 5.11
C TRP A 86 28.50 22.74 5.52
N GLN A 87 27.86 23.33 4.52
CA GLN A 87 26.65 24.13 4.68
C GLN A 87 25.45 23.36 4.14
N VAL A 88 24.33 23.46 4.85
CA VAL A 88 23.06 22.79 4.53
C VAL A 88 21.97 23.83 4.40
N ASP A 89 21.52 24.07 3.18
CA ASP A 89 20.47 25.05 2.87
C ASP A 89 19.14 24.35 2.56
N PRO A 90 18.00 24.81 3.11
CA PRO A 90 16.70 24.21 2.86
C PRO A 90 16.16 24.61 1.48
N TYR A 91 15.53 23.66 0.79
CA TYR A 91 14.83 23.85 -0.47
C TYR A 91 13.42 23.26 -0.38
N TYR A 92 12.43 24.06 -0.78
CA TYR A 92 11.01 23.74 -0.79
C TYR A 92 10.51 23.71 -2.24
N TYR A 93 9.58 22.81 -2.54
CA TYR A 93 8.98 22.70 -3.86
C TYR A 93 7.59 23.35 -3.89
N ALA A 94 7.46 24.44 -4.64
CA ALA A 94 6.20 25.14 -4.90
C ALA A 94 6.16 25.60 -6.36
N ASP A 95 5.80 24.68 -7.28
CA ASP A 95 5.89 24.82 -8.75
C ASP A 95 7.31 25.07 -9.32
N ALA A 96 8.25 25.46 -8.47
CA ALA A 96 9.68 25.56 -8.67
C ALA A 96 10.41 25.24 -7.34
N TRP A 97 11.71 24.98 -7.41
CA TRP A 97 12.57 24.87 -6.24
C TRP A 97 12.87 26.26 -5.68
N LEU A 98 12.48 26.49 -4.43
CA LEU A 98 12.64 27.75 -3.71
C LEU A 98 13.48 27.53 -2.45
N THR A 99 14.30 28.49 -2.07
CA THR A 99 15.08 28.47 -0.83
C THR A 99 14.75 29.68 0.05
N THR A 100 15.36 29.74 1.23
CA THR A 100 15.15 30.80 2.20
C THR A 100 15.35 32.18 1.57
N GLY A 101 14.31 33.01 1.60
CA GLY A 101 14.33 34.37 1.06
C GLY A 101 13.74 34.53 -0.34
N ASP A 102 13.39 33.42 -1.02
CA ASP A 102 12.70 33.48 -2.30
C ASP A 102 11.22 33.91 -2.13
N THR A 103 10.70 34.64 -3.11
CA THR A 103 9.27 34.97 -3.17
C THR A 103 8.46 33.76 -3.58
N GLY A 104 7.33 33.49 -2.92
CA GLY A 104 6.44 32.36 -3.26
C GLY A 104 6.73 31.07 -2.50
N LEU A 105 7.54 31.14 -1.43
CA LEU A 105 7.67 30.02 -0.48
C LEU A 105 6.30 29.57 0.03
N PRO A 106 6.10 28.26 0.29
CA PRO A 106 4.86 27.79 0.90
C PRO A 106 4.61 28.51 2.23
N ASP A 107 3.35 28.85 2.48
CA ASP A 107 2.90 29.50 3.71
C ASP A 107 1.72 28.70 4.32
N PRO A 108 1.90 28.08 5.52
CA PRO A 108 3.11 28.10 6.33
C PRO A 108 4.25 27.29 5.69
N LEU A 109 5.48 27.62 6.09
CA LEU A 109 6.66 26.88 5.66
C LEU A 109 6.61 25.45 6.24
N PRO A 110 6.80 24.39 5.44
CA PRO A 110 6.86 23.02 5.92
C PRO A 110 7.92 22.85 7.00
N ALA A 111 7.63 22.01 8.00
CA ALA A 111 8.52 21.80 9.16
C ALA A 111 9.89 21.24 8.75
N GLN A 112 9.94 20.51 7.63
CA GLN A 112 11.16 20.02 7.00
C GLN A 112 11.17 20.40 5.51
N PRO A 113 12.31 20.81 4.94
CA PRO A 113 12.41 21.11 3.52
C PRO A 113 12.32 19.84 2.65
N ASP A 114 11.77 19.96 1.44
CA ASP A 114 11.67 18.85 0.47
C ASP A 114 13.05 18.35 -0.02
N SER A 115 14.03 19.25 -0.04
CA SER A 115 15.45 18.92 -0.26
C SER A 115 16.36 19.81 0.58
N LYS A 116 17.54 19.29 0.91
CA LYS A 116 18.65 20.02 1.52
C LYS A 116 19.79 20.10 0.49
N ALA A 117 20.19 21.31 0.11
CA ALA A 117 21.39 21.55 -0.68
C ALA A 117 22.59 21.56 0.26
N ILE A 118 23.64 20.83 -0.10
CA ILE A 118 24.83 20.61 0.71
C ILE A 118 26.04 21.10 -0.07
N THR A 119 26.75 22.04 0.53
CA THR A 119 28.00 22.58 -0.01
C THR A 119 29.13 22.22 0.92
N ILE A 120 30.06 21.36 0.49
CA ILE A 120 31.22 20.89 1.27
C ILE A 120 32.48 21.54 0.73
N ASP A 121 33.10 22.40 1.53
CA ASP A 121 34.42 22.99 1.31
C ASP A 121 35.48 22.22 2.09
N VAL A 122 36.55 21.83 1.40
CA VAL A 122 37.74 21.21 2.01
C VAL A 122 38.95 22.09 1.77
N ASP A 123 39.47 22.71 2.82
CA ASP A 123 40.63 23.58 2.81
C ASP A 123 41.88 22.87 3.33
N TRP A 124 43.02 23.03 2.66
CA TRP A 124 44.31 22.53 3.14
C TRP A 124 45.49 23.39 2.68
N VAL A 125 46.63 23.21 3.34
CA VAL A 125 47.89 23.86 2.94
C VAL A 125 48.72 22.88 2.10
N ALA A 126 48.99 23.26 0.85
CA ALA A 126 49.85 22.52 -0.06
C ALA A 126 51.29 22.48 0.47
N ARG A 127 52.10 21.51 0.03
CA ARG A 127 53.50 21.37 0.49
C ARG A 127 54.35 22.63 0.26
N GLY A 128 53.96 23.50 -0.68
CA GLY A 128 54.60 24.79 -0.96
C GLY A 128 54.17 25.96 -0.04
N GLY A 129 53.27 25.73 0.91
CA GLY A 129 52.73 26.76 1.81
C GLY A 129 51.52 27.52 1.26
N GLU A 130 51.12 27.25 0.01
CA GLU A 130 49.92 27.81 -0.61
C GLU A 130 48.65 27.15 -0.04
N GLY A 131 47.63 27.94 0.29
CA GLY A 131 46.30 27.43 0.58
C GLY A 131 45.65 26.84 -0.67
N GLN A 132 44.90 25.76 -0.52
CA GLN A 132 44.10 25.12 -1.55
C GLN A 132 42.73 24.81 -0.97
N SER A 133 41.70 24.85 -1.82
CA SER A 133 40.35 24.45 -1.47
C SER A 133 39.74 23.53 -2.54
N LEU A 134 38.78 22.72 -2.14
CA LEU A 134 37.94 21.89 -3.02
C LEU A 134 36.50 22.04 -2.58
N LEU A 135 35.62 22.37 -3.52
CA LEU A 135 34.18 22.49 -3.33
C LEU A 135 33.48 21.24 -3.88
N LEU A 136 32.59 20.64 -3.10
CA LEU A 136 31.68 19.57 -3.52
C LEU A 136 30.24 19.98 -3.21
N GLU A 137 29.41 20.09 -4.23
CA GLU A 137 27.97 20.36 -4.10
C GLU A 137 27.17 19.07 -4.25
N ALA A 138 26.12 18.92 -3.44
CA ALA A 138 25.20 17.81 -3.48
C ALA A 138 23.80 18.24 -3.03
N TRP A 139 22.79 17.46 -3.39
CA TRP A 139 21.42 17.64 -2.90
C TRP A 139 20.94 16.32 -2.30
N LEU A 140 20.39 16.39 -1.09
CA LEU A 140 19.70 15.27 -0.46
C LEU A 140 18.22 15.61 -0.42
N SER A 141 17.38 14.77 -1.03
CA SER A 141 15.93 14.92 -0.91
C SER A 141 15.41 14.13 0.29
N ARG A 142 14.31 14.59 0.88
CA ARG A 142 13.55 13.83 1.88
C ARG A 142 13.13 12.46 1.36
N ILE A 143 12.93 12.32 0.05
CA ILE A 143 12.62 11.06 -0.62
C ILE A 143 13.90 10.57 -1.29
N THR A 144 14.47 9.46 -0.82
CA THR A 144 15.54 8.77 -1.54
C THR A 144 14.97 8.15 -2.82
N ALA A 145 14.82 8.97 -3.86
CA ALA A 145 14.58 8.46 -5.19
C ALA A 145 15.70 7.48 -5.56
N ARG A 146 15.36 6.47 -6.33
CA ARG A 146 16.23 5.43 -6.94
C ARG A 146 17.44 5.99 -7.73
N ASP A 147 17.57 7.32 -7.79
CA ASP A 147 18.62 8.14 -8.39
C ASP A 147 19.70 8.58 -7.37
N GLY A 148 19.86 7.91 -6.22
CA GLY A 148 20.95 8.17 -5.26
C GLY A 148 22.37 8.04 -5.83
N GLY A 149 22.51 7.59 -7.07
CA GLY A 149 23.73 7.72 -7.86
C GLY A 149 23.67 8.95 -8.77
N LEU A 150 24.38 10.02 -8.37
CA LEU A 150 24.67 11.25 -9.13
C LEU A 150 23.54 12.30 -9.21
N VAL A 151 23.32 13.03 -8.11
CA VAL A 151 22.71 14.37 -8.18
C VAL A 151 23.81 15.42 -8.19
N VAL A 152 24.37 15.70 -9.38
CA VAL A 152 25.30 16.82 -9.66
C VAL A 152 24.55 17.95 -10.38
N THR A 153 23.22 17.88 -10.46
CA THR A 153 22.39 18.91 -11.10
C THR A 153 21.10 19.10 -10.34
N SER A 154 20.67 20.36 -10.20
CA SER A 154 19.33 20.73 -9.73
C SER A 154 18.25 19.88 -10.44
N PRO A 155 17.29 19.28 -9.71
CA PRO A 155 16.22 18.52 -10.34
C PRO A 155 15.38 19.45 -11.22
N ALA A 156 15.30 19.17 -12.52
CA ALA A 156 14.42 19.93 -13.41
C ALA A 156 12.96 19.87 -12.94
N PRO A 157 12.11 20.88 -13.23
CA PRO A 157 10.68 20.82 -12.98
C PRO A 157 10.11 19.60 -13.71
N ARG A 158 9.73 18.57 -12.97
CA ARG A 158 9.10 17.38 -13.55
C ARG A 158 7.60 17.66 -13.59
N PRO A 159 6.93 17.59 -14.77
CA PRO A 159 5.48 17.51 -14.76
C PRO A 159 5.06 16.34 -13.87
N GLY A 160 4.06 16.57 -13.01
CA GLY A 160 3.61 15.58 -12.04
C GLY A 160 3.38 14.21 -12.69
N PRO A 161 3.62 13.10 -11.96
CA PRO A 161 3.50 11.77 -12.52
C PRO A 161 2.08 11.55 -13.04
N LYS A 162 1.93 11.43 -14.36
CA LYS A 162 0.73 10.82 -14.97
C LYS A 162 0.98 9.32 -15.03
N VAL A 163 0.44 8.60 -14.05
CA VAL A 163 0.37 7.14 -14.11
C VAL A 163 -0.77 6.78 -15.06
N VAL A 164 -0.61 5.76 -15.90
CA VAL A 164 -1.71 5.20 -16.70
C VAL A 164 -2.19 3.96 -15.96
N TYR A 165 -3.42 4.00 -15.46
CA TYR A 165 -4.11 2.89 -14.83
C TYR A 165 -5.04 2.26 -15.87
N ASN A 166 -5.26 0.94 -15.77
CA ASN A 166 -6.18 0.20 -16.63
C ASN A 166 -7.48 -0.07 -15.86
N PRO A 167 -8.55 0.71 -16.09
CA PRO A 167 -9.84 0.53 -15.43
C PRO A 167 -10.37 -0.90 -15.50
N GLY A 168 -11.08 -1.33 -14.44
CA GLY A 168 -11.78 -2.61 -14.45
C GLY A 168 -10.86 -3.84 -14.45
N ALA A 169 -9.69 -3.76 -13.80
CA ALA A 169 -8.71 -4.85 -13.73
C ALA A 169 -9.25 -6.17 -13.12
N ALA A 170 -10.45 -6.16 -12.51
CA ALA A 170 -11.22 -7.35 -12.17
C ALA A 170 -12.74 -7.04 -12.18
N PRO A 171 -13.62 -8.04 -12.42
CA PRO A 171 -15.09 -7.85 -12.42
C PRO A 171 -15.67 -7.30 -11.11
N GLU A 172 -14.92 -7.40 -10.03
CA GLU A 172 -15.30 -6.93 -8.69
C GLU A 172 -14.65 -5.58 -8.34
N VAL A 173 -14.00 -4.88 -9.26
CA VAL A 173 -13.62 -3.48 -9.01
C VAL A 173 -14.78 -2.62 -9.47
N ILE A 174 -15.44 -1.94 -8.53
CA ILE A 174 -16.59 -1.09 -8.83
C ILE A 174 -16.10 0.33 -9.09
N ALA A 175 -16.40 0.82 -10.29
CA ALA A 175 -16.15 2.19 -10.69
C ALA A 175 -17.29 3.10 -10.19
N VAL A 176 -17.03 3.88 -9.15
CA VAL A 176 -17.98 4.87 -8.65
C VAL A 176 -17.80 6.16 -9.44
N LYS A 177 -18.86 6.59 -10.15
CA LYS A 177 -18.91 7.88 -10.82
C LYS A 177 -19.00 9.01 -9.79
N LEU A 178 -17.99 9.88 -9.79
CA LEU A 178 -17.93 11.08 -8.94
C LEU A 178 -18.64 12.29 -9.57
N THR A 179 -19.03 12.18 -10.85
CA THR A 179 -19.82 13.18 -11.56
C THR A 179 -21.29 12.78 -11.53
N ASP A 180 -22.09 13.60 -10.87
CA ASP A 180 -23.54 13.51 -10.69
C ASP A 180 -24.27 14.23 -11.85
N ASP A 181 -23.98 13.78 -13.07
CA ASP A 181 -24.61 14.23 -14.32
C ASP A 181 -24.55 13.11 -15.36
N ASP A 182 -25.69 12.46 -15.60
CA ASP A 182 -25.82 11.36 -16.55
C ASP A 182 -25.57 11.78 -18.01
N SER A 183 -25.60 13.08 -18.30
CA SER A 183 -25.33 13.64 -19.62
C SER A 183 -23.87 14.05 -19.84
N ALA A 184 -23.04 13.95 -18.80
CA ALA A 184 -21.64 14.34 -18.87
C ALA A 184 -20.85 13.41 -19.80
N VAL A 185 -20.20 14.00 -20.80
CA VAL A 185 -19.29 13.30 -21.74
C VAL A 185 -17.88 13.13 -21.19
N ALA A 186 -17.60 13.71 -20.02
CA ALA A 186 -16.37 13.58 -19.27
C ALA A 186 -16.72 13.54 -17.79
N TYR A 187 -16.21 12.54 -17.07
CA TYR A 187 -16.49 12.37 -15.66
C TYR A 187 -15.26 11.85 -14.90
N GLN A 188 -15.30 12.05 -13.58
CA GLN A 188 -14.32 11.47 -12.67
C GLN A 188 -14.83 10.13 -12.14
N ILE A 189 -13.93 9.15 -12.05
CA ILE A 189 -14.19 7.82 -11.50
C ILE A 189 -13.30 7.61 -10.28
N LYS A 190 -13.85 6.91 -9.28
CA LYS A 190 -13.10 6.35 -8.16
C LYS A 190 -13.27 4.85 -8.12
N GLU A 191 -12.16 4.13 -8.04
CA GLU A 191 -12.09 2.67 -7.93
C GLU A 191 -11.20 2.30 -6.74
N THR A 192 -11.58 1.26 -6.01
CA THR A 192 -10.74 0.68 -4.96
C THR A 192 -10.26 -0.69 -5.38
N THR A 193 -8.96 -0.93 -5.27
CA THR A 193 -8.38 -2.24 -5.54
C THR A 193 -8.80 -3.23 -4.45
N LYS A 194 -8.66 -4.52 -4.74
CA LYS A 194 -9.00 -5.56 -3.78
C LYS A 194 -8.07 -5.51 -2.54
N PRO A 195 -8.59 -5.54 -1.30
CA PRO A 195 -7.75 -5.45 -0.10
C PRO A 195 -6.93 -6.70 0.17
N THR A 196 -5.64 -6.53 0.37
CA THR A 196 -4.69 -7.64 0.50
C THR A 196 -4.22 -7.81 1.94
N PRO A 197 -4.84 -8.71 2.73
CA PRO A 197 -4.34 -9.06 4.05
C PRO A 197 -3.00 -9.79 3.98
N GLN A 198 -2.18 -9.50 4.97
CA GLN A 198 -0.91 -10.14 5.27
C GLN A 198 -0.91 -10.48 6.76
N VAL A 199 -0.81 -11.76 7.07
CA VAL A 199 -0.63 -12.30 8.43
C VAL A 199 0.86 -12.46 8.69
N GLU A 200 1.36 -11.79 9.73
CA GLU A 200 2.71 -12.02 10.24
C GLU A 200 2.74 -13.25 11.14
N ARG A 201 3.51 -14.28 10.73
CA ARG A 201 3.53 -15.62 11.34
C ARG A 201 4.06 -15.69 12.79
N ARG A 202 4.52 -14.57 13.36
CA ARG A 202 5.15 -14.56 14.70
C ARG A 202 4.29 -13.97 15.83
N GLY A 203 3.10 -13.44 15.55
CA GLY A 203 2.29 -12.82 16.60
C GLY A 203 0.80 -12.59 16.30
N ASP A 204 0.23 -13.32 15.33
CA ASP A 204 -1.16 -13.16 14.85
C ASP A 204 -1.52 -11.70 14.48
N LYS A 205 -0.51 -10.92 14.08
CA LYS A 205 -0.68 -9.52 13.63
C LYS A 205 -1.00 -9.48 12.15
N LEU A 206 -1.97 -8.64 11.83
CA LEU A 206 -2.54 -8.44 10.51
C LEU A 206 -2.09 -7.08 10.00
N GLN A 207 -1.67 -7.08 8.75
CA GLN A 207 -1.45 -5.89 7.94
C GLN A 207 -2.31 -6.02 6.68
N VAL A 208 -3.18 -5.06 6.41
CA VAL A 208 -4.05 -5.06 5.23
C VAL A 208 -3.72 -3.86 4.37
N THR A 209 -3.43 -4.09 3.09
CA THR A 209 -3.12 -3.01 2.14
C THR A 209 -4.13 -2.93 1.01
N PHE A 210 -4.49 -1.72 0.59
CA PHE A 210 -5.29 -1.50 -0.62
C PHE A 210 -5.07 -0.09 -1.17
N ASN A 211 -5.30 0.05 -2.47
CA ASN A 211 -5.22 1.32 -3.15
C ASN A 211 -6.61 1.81 -3.51
N THR A 212 -6.81 3.12 -3.40
CA THR A 212 -7.92 3.82 -4.04
C THR A 212 -7.38 4.69 -5.17
N VAL A 213 -7.95 4.53 -6.36
CA VAL A 213 -7.54 5.24 -7.57
C VAL A 213 -8.68 6.14 -8.00
N THR A 214 -8.41 7.44 -8.10
CA THR A 214 -9.34 8.42 -8.69
C THR A 214 -8.76 8.89 -10.01
N TYR A 215 -9.56 8.87 -11.08
CA TYR A 215 -9.10 9.33 -12.39
C TYR A 215 -10.18 10.08 -13.18
N ASP A 216 -9.73 10.99 -14.03
CA ASP A 216 -10.56 11.71 -15.01
C ASP A 216 -10.50 10.96 -16.34
N GLU A 217 -11.64 10.51 -16.88
CA GLU A 217 -11.67 9.70 -18.11
C GLU A 217 -11.16 10.49 -19.33
N ALA A 218 -11.43 11.81 -19.38
CA ALA A 218 -11.07 12.65 -20.52
C ALA A 218 -9.57 12.95 -20.59
N THR A 219 -8.91 13.09 -19.45
CA THR A 219 -7.49 13.50 -19.35
C THR A 219 -6.55 12.43 -18.81
N GLN A 220 -7.10 11.30 -18.34
CA GLN A 220 -6.42 10.20 -17.64
C GLN A 220 -5.57 10.64 -16.44
N THR A 221 -5.86 11.83 -15.88
CA THR A 221 -5.16 12.33 -14.69
C THR A 221 -5.58 11.47 -13.49
N GLN A 222 -4.60 11.00 -12.70
CA GLN A 222 -4.83 10.05 -11.61
C GLN A 222 -4.34 10.58 -10.26
N ARG A 223 -5.09 10.23 -9.20
CA ARG A 223 -4.63 10.22 -7.82
C ARG A 223 -4.70 8.79 -7.29
N VAL A 224 -3.59 8.30 -6.75
CA VAL A 224 -3.52 7.00 -6.07
C VAL A 224 -3.34 7.24 -4.59
N GLU A 225 -4.17 6.59 -3.80
CA GLU A 225 -4.15 6.61 -2.34
C GLU A 225 -3.89 5.19 -1.86
N ASP A 226 -2.63 4.90 -1.53
CA ASP A 226 -2.16 3.60 -1.04
C ASP A 226 -2.27 3.56 0.48
N PHE A 227 -3.16 2.72 0.99
CA PHE A 227 -3.45 2.57 2.40
C PHE A 227 -2.90 1.26 2.95
N VAL A 228 -2.47 1.33 4.20
CA VAL A 228 -2.18 0.18 5.03
C VAL A 228 -2.87 0.34 6.38
N THR A 229 -3.45 -0.74 6.90
CA THR A 229 -3.95 -0.81 8.26
C THR A 229 -3.25 -1.94 8.98
N VAL A 230 -2.76 -1.69 10.20
CA VAL A 230 -2.03 -2.66 11.03
C VAL A 230 -2.68 -2.78 12.39
N ASN A 231 -2.62 -3.96 13.01
CA ASN A 231 -2.84 -4.11 14.45
C ASN A 231 -1.50 -4.34 15.18
N CYS A 232 -1.40 -3.81 16.38
CA CYS A 232 -0.18 -3.75 17.16
C CYS A 232 -0.48 -4.01 18.65
N SER A 233 0.50 -4.54 19.35
CA SER A 233 0.61 -4.59 20.80
C SER A 233 1.62 -3.52 21.19
N CYS A 234 1.19 -2.54 21.97
CA CYS A 234 1.99 -1.37 22.34
C CYS A 234 2.17 -1.27 23.85
N ARG A 235 3.20 -0.54 24.27
CA ARG A 235 3.46 -0.15 25.66
C ARG A 235 3.72 1.35 25.72
N PHE A 236 3.23 2.02 26.76
CA PHE A 236 3.48 3.45 26.96
C PHE A 236 4.95 3.71 27.30
N THR A 237 5.52 4.76 26.71
CA THR A 237 6.87 5.27 27.01
C THR A 237 6.83 6.61 27.76
N GLY A 238 5.66 7.24 27.85
CA GLY A 238 5.43 8.49 28.57
C GLY A 238 5.16 9.67 27.64
N ILE A 239 5.23 10.89 28.19
CA ILE A 239 5.05 12.11 27.41
C ILE A 239 6.37 12.50 26.74
N GLY A 240 6.35 12.74 25.43
CA GLY A 240 7.53 13.12 24.64
C GLY A 240 7.18 13.99 23.43
N ASN A 241 8.20 14.47 22.72
CA ASN A 241 8.10 15.38 21.56
C ASN A 241 8.50 14.72 20.22
N GLU A 242 8.41 13.40 20.16
CA GLU A 242 8.81 12.57 19.00
C GLU A 242 7.62 12.04 18.19
N GLY A 243 6.39 12.28 18.65
CA GLY A 243 5.17 11.73 18.05
C GLY A 243 4.51 12.73 17.11
N PHE A 244 4.05 12.27 15.96
CA PHE A 244 3.44 13.11 14.93
C PHE A 244 1.91 13.18 15.06
N GLU A 245 1.32 14.30 14.64
CA GLU A 245 -0.13 14.41 14.37
C GLU A 245 -0.55 13.55 13.16
N PRO A 246 -1.84 13.20 13.00
CA PRO A 246 -2.31 12.50 11.81
C PRO A 246 -2.23 13.39 10.56
N ASN A 247 -2.01 12.77 9.40
CA ASN A 247 -2.21 13.40 8.11
C ASN A 247 -3.70 13.38 7.74
N ARG A 248 -4.18 14.35 6.97
CA ARG A 248 -5.55 14.35 6.46
C ARG A 248 -5.64 14.94 5.05
N LEU A 249 -6.81 14.75 4.42
CA LEU A 249 -7.19 15.50 3.24
C LEU A 249 -7.99 16.74 3.64
N ILE A 250 -7.74 17.83 2.93
CA ILE A 250 -8.54 19.06 2.98
C ILE A 250 -8.98 19.44 1.56
N LEU A 251 -9.95 20.35 1.47
CA LEU A 251 -10.33 20.95 0.21
C LEU A 251 -9.49 22.20 -0.09
N GLN A 252 -8.68 22.13 -1.15
CA GLN A 252 -7.89 23.26 -1.66
C GLN A 252 -8.23 23.48 -3.13
N ASP A 253 -8.63 24.72 -3.48
CA ASP A 253 -9.03 25.10 -4.84
C ASP A 253 -10.08 24.16 -5.47
N GLY A 254 -11.06 23.74 -4.64
CA GLY A 254 -12.14 22.85 -5.06
C GLY A 254 -11.73 21.39 -5.28
N ARG A 255 -10.50 21.01 -4.91
CA ARG A 255 -9.98 19.64 -5.02
C ARG A 255 -9.45 19.14 -3.68
N LEU A 256 -9.59 17.85 -3.45
CA LEU A 256 -8.99 17.20 -2.29
C LEU A 256 -7.45 17.17 -2.43
N ALA A 257 -6.77 17.80 -1.48
CA ALA A 257 -5.32 17.87 -1.36
C ALA A 257 -4.87 17.41 0.03
N LEU A 258 -3.62 17.01 0.17
CA LEU A 258 -3.03 16.75 1.48
C LEU A 258 -2.94 18.07 2.24
N ASP A 259 -3.32 18.06 3.51
CA ASP A 259 -3.17 19.21 4.39
C ASP A 259 -1.67 19.46 4.64
N PRO A 260 -1.10 20.60 4.20
CA PRO A 260 0.32 20.88 4.36
C PRO A 260 0.71 21.13 5.83
N GLN A 261 -0.25 21.34 6.72
CA GLN A 261 -0.01 21.55 8.15
C GLN A 261 -0.12 20.27 8.96
N ALA A 262 -0.81 19.25 8.44
CA ALA A 262 -1.07 18.00 9.16
C ALA A 262 0.05 16.98 8.91
N GLY A 263 0.35 16.14 9.91
CA GLY A 263 1.28 15.03 9.73
C GLY A 263 2.77 15.36 9.76
N GLU A 264 3.12 16.64 9.87
CA GLU A 264 4.52 17.11 9.94
C GLU A 264 4.89 17.73 11.28
N GLN A 265 3.91 17.99 12.15
CA GLN A 265 4.12 18.59 13.46
C GLN A 265 4.41 17.51 14.51
N LEU A 266 5.49 17.74 15.26
CA LEU A 266 5.84 16.97 16.44
C LEU A 266 5.16 17.59 17.65
N ASP A 267 4.44 16.76 18.38
CA ASP A 267 3.62 17.20 19.50
C ASP A 267 4.12 16.64 20.82
N ASN A 268 3.95 17.45 21.87
CA ASN A 268 4.18 17.02 23.25
C ASN A 268 2.99 16.20 23.75
N LYS A 269 3.05 14.88 23.59
CA LYS A 269 1.92 13.97 23.88
C LYS A 269 2.37 12.63 24.41
N MET A 270 1.41 11.80 24.83
CA MET A 270 1.68 10.40 25.16
C MET A 270 2.26 9.68 23.95
N GLN A 271 3.16 8.76 24.21
CA GLN A 271 3.80 7.93 23.21
C GLN A 271 3.88 6.50 23.69
N GLY A 272 4.05 5.59 22.72
CA GLY A 272 4.34 4.21 22.98
C GLY A 272 5.41 3.63 22.08
N GLU A 273 5.74 2.39 22.36
CA GLU A 273 6.63 1.55 21.56
C GLU A 273 6.02 0.14 21.38
N PRO A 274 6.43 -0.61 20.35
CA PRO A 274 6.01 -2.00 20.20
C PRO A 274 6.36 -2.82 21.45
N ALA A 275 5.39 -3.60 21.94
CA ALA A 275 5.54 -4.39 23.16
C ALA A 275 6.57 -5.53 23.04
N ASP A 276 6.86 -5.95 21.82
CA ASP A 276 7.83 -6.97 21.41
C ASP A 276 8.21 -6.77 19.92
N GLY A 277 9.18 -7.57 19.44
CA GLY A 277 9.70 -7.50 18.08
C GLY A 277 9.01 -8.42 17.06
N ASP A 278 7.95 -9.14 17.43
CA ASP A 278 7.25 -10.09 16.58
C ASP A 278 5.99 -9.46 15.94
N GLN A 279 6.15 -8.24 15.41
CA GLN A 279 5.06 -7.41 14.88
C GLN A 279 5.48 -6.68 13.59
N PRO A 280 4.54 -6.18 12.77
CA PRO A 280 4.85 -5.37 11.60
C PRO A 280 5.79 -4.20 11.93
N VAL A 281 6.74 -3.90 11.04
CA VAL A 281 7.67 -2.76 11.23
C VAL A 281 6.92 -1.43 11.42
N LEU A 282 5.74 -1.30 10.81
CA LEU A 282 4.86 -0.14 10.96
C LEU A 282 4.31 0.04 12.38
N CYS A 283 4.36 -0.99 13.24
CA CYS A 283 3.96 -0.85 14.64
C CYS A 283 4.84 0.12 15.43
N ALA A 284 6.10 0.32 15.03
CA ALA A 284 6.94 1.35 15.66
C ALA A 284 6.35 2.75 15.47
N GLN A 285 5.84 3.05 14.26
CA GLN A 285 5.17 4.31 13.97
C GLN A 285 3.78 4.38 14.61
N CYS A 286 3.01 3.30 14.51
CA CYS A 286 1.67 3.20 15.12
C CYS A 286 1.71 3.49 16.63
N CYS A 287 2.53 2.76 17.39
CA CYS A 287 2.62 2.93 18.84
C CYS A 287 3.19 4.30 19.25
N ARG A 288 4.13 4.86 18.48
CA ARG A 288 4.72 6.17 18.79
C ARG A 288 3.73 7.32 18.59
N ASP A 289 2.99 7.26 17.48
CA ASP A 289 2.24 8.42 16.99
C ASP A 289 0.76 8.40 17.37
N HIS A 290 0.12 7.22 17.46
CA HIS A 290 -1.34 7.06 17.64
C HIS A 290 -1.75 7.32 19.09
N HIS A 291 -1.67 8.60 19.45
CA HIS A 291 -2.05 9.20 20.72
C HIS A 291 -2.50 10.63 20.41
N ASP A 292 -3.45 11.12 21.19
CA ASP A 292 -3.96 12.49 21.06
C ASP A 292 -3.49 13.37 22.23
N ASN A 293 -3.67 14.68 22.09
CA ASN A 293 -3.54 15.63 23.19
C ASN A 293 -4.64 16.71 23.09
N ASN A 294 -4.71 17.61 24.07
CA ASN A 294 -5.71 18.68 24.08
C ASN A 294 -5.56 19.66 22.90
N GLU A 295 -4.36 19.88 22.38
CA GLU A 295 -4.12 20.79 21.25
C GLU A 295 -4.70 20.20 19.95
N MET A 296 -4.38 18.94 19.66
CA MET A 296 -4.93 18.13 18.58
C MET A 296 -6.46 18.08 18.63
N VAL A 297 -7.03 17.84 19.81
CA VAL A 297 -8.49 17.82 20.02
C VAL A 297 -9.12 19.17 19.68
N ASN A 298 -8.53 20.28 20.16
CA ASN A 298 -9.02 21.63 19.86
C ASN A 298 -8.90 21.99 18.37
N ALA A 299 -7.88 21.46 17.69
CA ALA A 299 -7.66 21.64 16.26
C ALA A 299 -8.53 20.71 15.38
N GLY A 300 -9.18 19.70 15.97
CA GLY A 300 -9.90 18.66 15.22
C GLY A 300 -8.96 17.77 14.40
N LEU A 301 -7.75 17.54 14.89
CA LEU A 301 -6.67 16.77 14.26
C LEU A 301 -6.33 15.53 15.11
N VAL A 302 -7.30 14.63 15.29
CA VAL A 302 -7.17 13.47 16.17
C VAL A 302 -7.07 12.16 15.39
N TYR A 303 -6.40 11.17 15.98
CA TYR A 303 -6.34 9.82 15.42
C TYR A 303 -7.68 9.11 15.53
N ARG A 304 -8.31 9.24 16.68
CA ARG A 304 -9.60 8.65 16.99
C ARG A 304 -10.60 9.74 17.27
N GLN A 305 -11.78 9.69 16.68
CA GLN A 305 -12.89 10.53 17.11
C GLN A 305 -13.61 9.90 18.31
N GLU A 306 -13.76 10.67 19.38
CA GLU A 306 -14.60 10.32 20.51
C GLU A 306 -15.02 11.59 21.25
N ALA A 307 -16.06 11.48 22.09
CA ALA A 307 -16.54 12.61 22.86
C ALA A 307 -15.50 13.07 23.89
N LEU A 308 -15.47 14.37 24.19
CA LEU A 308 -14.56 14.94 25.21
C LEU A 308 -14.71 14.28 26.59
N SER A 309 -15.88 13.73 26.90
CA SER A 309 -16.14 12.99 28.15
C SER A 309 -15.45 11.64 28.23
N ASP A 310 -15.10 11.07 27.09
CA ASP A 310 -14.50 9.75 26.97
C ASP A 310 -12.96 9.80 26.89
N ARG A 311 -12.41 10.98 26.64
CA ARG A 311 -10.96 11.23 26.65
C ARG A 311 -10.39 11.35 28.05
N LEU A 312 -9.08 11.13 28.15
CA LEU A 312 -8.31 11.46 29.34
C LEU A 312 -8.18 12.98 29.50
N PRO A 313 -7.90 13.51 30.71
CA PRO A 313 -7.67 14.95 30.91
C PRO A 313 -6.52 15.55 30.09
N SER A 314 -5.59 14.71 29.60
CA SER A 314 -4.53 15.09 28.67
C SER A 314 -5.04 15.40 27.25
N GLY A 315 -6.29 15.05 26.95
CA GLY A 315 -6.86 15.01 25.60
C GLY A 315 -6.58 13.70 24.86
N ASP A 316 -5.71 12.85 25.41
CA ASP A 316 -5.41 11.55 24.84
C ASP A 316 -6.64 10.65 24.84
N HIS A 317 -6.78 9.87 23.77
CA HIS A 317 -7.84 8.88 23.72
C HIS A 317 -7.51 7.69 24.63
N ARG A 318 -8.52 6.94 25.05
CA ARG A 318 -8.27 5.79 25.94
C ARG A 318 -7.79 4.59 25.15
N HIS A 319 -6.75 3.95 25.66
CA HIS A 319 -6.27 2.67 25.13
C HIS A 319 -6.71 1.51 26.02
N PHE A 320 -6.93 0.35 25.41
CA PHE A 320 -7.51 -0.81 26.09
C PHE A 320 -6.70 -2.09 25.87
N ARG A 321 -6.88 -3.01 26.80
CA ARG A 321 -6.41 -4.39 26.70
C ARG A 321 -7.57 -5.35 26.91
N TYR A 322 -7.39 -6.57 26.46
CA TYR A 322 -8.30 -7.65 26.79
C TYR A 322 -7.95 -8.27 28.13
N ASP A 323 -8.92 -8.35 29.02
CA ASP A 323 -8.87 -9.09 30.28
C ASP A 323 -10.06 -10.05 30.33
N ASN A 324 -9.78 -11.36 30.29
CA ASN A 324 -10.81 -12.41 30.21
C ASN A 324 -11.88 -12.18 29.11
N GLY A 325 -11.46 -11.68 27.95
CA GLY A 325 -12.34 -11.43 26.80
C GLY A 325 -13.17 -10.14 26.88
N GLN A 326 -12.91 -9.28 27.87
CA GLN A 326 -13.54 -7.96 27.99
C GLN A 326 -12.49 -6.86 27.78
N LEU A 327 -12.90 -5.74 27.16
CA LEU A 327 -12.06 -4.55 27.05
C LEU A 327 -11.99 -3.84 28.40
N VAL A 328 -10.76 -3.66 28.88
CA VAL A 328 -10.46 -2.92 30.10
C VAL A 328 -9.43 -1.86 29.75
N GLN A 329 -9.63 -0.64 30.22
CA GLN A 329 -8.68 0.46 29.98
C GLN A 329 -7.30 0.07 30.51
N ALA A 330 -6.28 0.24 29.68
CA ALA A 330 -4.91 -0.14 29.99
C ALA A 330 -4.29 0.83 31.00
N ALA A 331 -3.54 0.29 31.97
CA ALA A 331 -2.68 1.10 32.83
C ALA A 331 -1.37 1.45 32.12
N LEU A 332 -0.63 2.44 32.63
CA LEU A 332 0.65 2.89 32.03
C LEU A 332 1.72 1.80 31.92
N THR A 333 1.62 0.73 32.71
CA THR A 333 2.55 -0.41 32.68
C THR A 333 2.06 -1.59 31.84
N ASP A 334 0.83 -1.52 31.37
CA ASP A 334 0.20 -2.61 30.64
C ASP A 334 0.62 -2.62 29.16
N VAL A 335 0.44 -3.78 28.52
CA VAL A 335 0.40 -3.86 27.06
C VAL A 335 -1.04 -3.61 26.62
N TYR A 336 -1.23 -2.62 25.76
CA TYR A 336 -2.51 -2.34 25.12
C TYR A 336 -2.51 -2.80 23.67
N GLN A 337 -3.71 -2.95 23.10
CA GLN A 337 -3.88 -3.23 21.69
C GLN A 337 -4.12 -1.92 20.95
N GLU A 338 -3.44 -1.76 19.82
CA GLU A 338 -3.59 -0.61 18.95
C GLU A 338 -3.88 -1.05 17.53
N SER A 339 -4.55 -0.19 16.76
CA SER A 339 -4.75 -0.42 15.34
C SER A 339 -4.67 0.90 14.61
N CYS A 340 -3.84 0.96 13.57
CA CYS A 340 -3.51 2.21 12.91
C CYS A 340 -3.73 2.12 11.42
N ARG A 341 -4.38 3.13 10.87
CA ARG A 341 -4.42 3.40 9.43
C ARG A 341 -3.25 4.32 9.06
N MET A 342 -2.62 4.03 7.95
CA MET A 342 -1.59 4.86 7.35
C MET A 342 -1.83 4.96 5.84
N ARG A 343 -1.34 6.04 5.24
CA ARG A 343 -1.37 6.28 3.80
C ARG A 343 0.03 6.56 3.30
N ARG A 344 0.38 6.08 2.10
CA ARG A 344 1.66 6.43 1.48
C ARG A 344 1.67 7.89 1.03
N ILE A 345 2.54 8.69 1.65
CA ILE A 345 2.78 10.10 1.34
C ILE A 345 4.29 10.28 1.14
N GLY A 346 4.69 10.87 0.01
CA GLY A 346 6.11 11.09 -0.29
C GLY A 346 6.93 9.79 -0.32
N GLY A 347 6.31 8.65 -0.64
CA GLY A 347 6.97 7.34 -0.69
C GLY A 347 7.00 6.56 0.64
N TYR A 348 6.68 7.20 1.77
CA TYR A 348 6.64 6.57 3.10
C TYR A 348 5.19 6.42 3.58
N TYR A 349 4.92 5.44 4.43
CA TYR A 349 3.62 5.37 5.11
C TYR A 349 3.57 6.40 6.21
N ALA A 350 2.63 7.33 6.14
CA ALA A 350 2.39 8.35 7.15
C ALA A 350 1.06 8.08 7.84
N MET A 351 1.00 8.41 9.13
CA MET A 351 -0.15 8.13 9.98
C MET A 351 -1.41 8.88 9.54
N TYR A 352 -2.56 8.22 9.60
CA TYR A 352 -3.88 8.74 9.23
C TYR A 352 -4.90 8.47 10.36
N PRO A 353 -5.99 9.26 10.45
CA PRO A 353 -7.08 8.97 11.38
C PRO A 353 -7.74 7.63 11.10
N ASP A 354 -8.29 7.03 12.14
CA ASP A 354 -8.97 5.74 12.10
C ASP A 354 -10.12 5.74 11.08
N TRP A 355 -10.31 4.59 10.45
CA TRP A 355 -11.38 4.36 9.51
C TRP A 355 -12.75 4.64 10.13
N GLN A 356 -13.45 5.60 9.54
CA GLN A 356 -14.82 5.94 9.93
C GLN A 356 -15.81 5.09 9.14
N PHE A 357 -16.11 3.89 9.63
CA PHE A 357 -17.02 2.93 8.97
C PHE A 357 -18.48 3.37 9.10
N ARG A 358 -19.24 3.40 8.00
CA ARG A 358 -20.59 4.01 7.96
C ARG A 358 -21.68 3.15 7.33
N ALA A 359 -21.36 2.26 6.41
CA ALA A 359 -22.35 1.36 5.82
C ALA A 359 -21.70 0.04 5.35
N LEU A 360 -22.44 -1.05 5.47
CA LEU A 360 -22.07 -2.38 4.98
C LEU A 360 -23.13 -2.89 4.03
N THR A 361 -22.73 -3.56 2.96
CA THR A 361 -23.66 -4.10 1.95
C THR A 361 -23.19 -5.47 1.49
N ALA A 362 -24.08 -6.46 1.58
CA ALA A 362 -23.94 -7.79 1.00
C ALA A 362 -24.66 -7.85 -0.35
N THR A 363 -24.05 -8.44 -1.36
CA THR A 363 -24.64 -8.69 -2.70
C THR A 363 -24.12 -10.03 -3.22
N SER A 364 -24.71 -10.59 -4.29
CA SER A 364 -24.04 -11.63 -5.08
C SER A 364 -22.99 -11.00 -6.00
N ALA A 365 -21.97 -11.77 -6.42
CA ALA A 365 -21.04 -11.31 -7.45
C ALA A 365 -21.77 -10.96 -8.75
N ASP A 366 -22.78 -11.77 -9.13
CA ASP A 366 -23.58 -11.54 -10.33
C ASP A 366 -24.33 -10.21 -10.31
N TYR A 367 -24.82 -9.77 -9.14
CA TYR A 367 -25.48 -8.46 -8.99
C TYR A 367 -24.53 -7.30 -9.35
N LEU A 368 -23.26 -7.40 -8.98
CA LEU A 368 -22.26 -6.37 -9.27
C LEU A 368 -21.69 -6.46 -10.69
N ILE A 369 -21.80 -7.62 -11.35
CA ILE A 369 -21.40 -7.81 -12.75
C ILE A 369 -22.52 -7.35 -13.69
N ASP A 370 -23.78 -7.52 -13.28
CA ASP A 370 -24.92 -7.00 -14.01
C ASP A 370 -24.90 -5.46 -14.04
N SER A 371 -25.11 -4.90 -15.23
CA SER A 371 -25.03 -3.44 -15.42
C SER A 371 -26.06 -2.64 -14.62
N ALA A 372 -27.25 -3.19 -14.36
CA ALA A 372 -28.28 -2.51 -13.59
C ALA A 372 -27.98 -2.62 -12.09
N GLY A 373 -27.57 -3.79 -11.61
CA GLY A 373 -27.15 -3.97 -10.22
C GLY A 373 -25.90 -3.15 -9.87
N ALA A 374 -24.91 -3.09 -10.77
CA ALA A 374 -23.73 -2.23 -10.62
C ALA A 374 -24.13 -0.75 -10.53
N ALA A 375 -25.01 -0.27 -11.42
CA ALA A 375 -25.49 1.11 -11.40
C ALA A 375 -26.25 1.42 -10.08
N ALA A 376 -27.17 0.54 -9.68
CA ALA A 376 -27.92 0.69 -8.43
C ALA A 376 -26.99 0.77 -7.21
N TYR A 377 -25.96 -0.09 -7.16
CA TYR A 377 -24.97 -0.05 -6.09
C TYR A 377 -24.19 1.27 -6.08
N THR A 378 -23.77 1.79 -7.25
CA THR A 378 -23.07 3.08 -7.31
C THR A 378 -23.94 4.26 -6.89
N ASP A 379 -25.23 4.25 -7.24
CA ASP A 379 -26.20 5.26 -6.79
C ASP A 379 -26.42 5.19 -5.28
N TYR A 380 -26.52 3.98 -4.73
CA TYR A 380 -26.60 3.78 -3.28
C TYR A 380 -25.37 4.32 -2.55
N VAL A 381 -24.15 4.12 -3.08
CA VAL A 381 -22.93 4.72 -2.51
C VAL A 381 -23.05 6.25 -2.49
N ARG A 382 -23.51 6.86 -3.60
CA ARG A 382 -23.71 8.33 -3.69
C ARG A 382 -24.74 8.81 -2.66
N ASP A 383 -25.85 8.11 -2.50
CA ASP A 383 -26.92 8.46 -1.57
C ASP A 383 -26.48 8.31 -0.10
N VAL A 384 -25.72 7.26 0.23
CA VAL A 384 -25.10 7.08 1.54
C VAL A 384 -24.18 8.26 1.84
N VAL A 385 -23.26 8.58 0.93
CA VAL A 385 -22.31 9.69 1.14
C VAL A 385 -23.06 11.00 1.28
N ARG A 386 -24.08 11.25 0.46
CA ARG A 386 -24.94 12.44 0.55
C ARG A 386 -25.64 12.54 1.90
N ALA A 387 -26.24 11.46 2.37
CA ALA A 387 -26.91 11.42 3.68
C ALA A 387 -25.94 11.74 4.81
N LEU A 388 -24.74 11.15 4.79
CA LEU A 388 -23.71 11.38 5.80
C LEU A 388 -23.24 12.83 5.85
N VAL A 389 -22.93 13.45 4.70
CA VAL A 389 -22.42 14.84 4.67
C VAL A 389 -23.51 15.89 4.89
N THR A 390 -24.78 15.56 4.65
CA THR A 390 -25.91 16.48 4.89
C THR A 390 -26.59 16.26 6.25
N GLY A 391 -26.20 15.23 7.01
CA GLY A 391 -26.92 14.82 8.22
C GLY A 391 -28.34 14.32 7.93
N GLY A 392 -28.57 13.83 6.71
CA GLY A 392 -29.85 13.27 6.27
C GLY A 392 -30.09 11.84 6.76
N SER A 393 -31.27 11.31 6.46
CA SER A 393 -31.57 9.90 6.71
C SER A 393 -30.77 9.02 5.75
N MET A 394 -30.15 7.96 6.28
CA MET A 394 -29.51 6.93 5.47
C MET A 394 -30.50 6.31 4.48
N PRO A 395 -30.09 6.02 3.23
CA PRO A 395 -30.95 5.37 2.25
C PRO A 395 -31.38 3.98 2.73
N ALA A 396 -32.50 3.49 2.19
CA ALA A 396 -32.91 2.10 2.42
C ALA A 396 -31.84 1.15 1.85
N PRO A 397 -31.67 -0.05 2.44
CA PRO A 397 -30.79 -1.07 1.87
C PRO A 397 -31.16 -1.34 0.41
N LEU A 398 -30.15 -1.59 -0.42
CA LEU A 398 -30.32 -1.91 -1.84
C LEU A 398 -31.38 -3.00 -2.06
N ALA A 399 -32.28 -2.74 -3.01
CA ALA A 399 -33.30 -3.68 -3.44
C ALA A 399 -32.72 -4.75 -4.39
N ASP A 400 -33.50 -5.81 -4.59
CA ASP A 400 -33.24 -6.87 -5.59
C ASP A 400 -31.89 -7.59 -5.45
N ARG A 401 -31.39 -7.67 -4.21
CA ARG A 401 -30.15 -8.39 -3.87
C ARG A 401 -30.36 -9.85 -3.51
N ASP A 402 -31.60 -10.21 -3.17
CA ASP A 402 -31.99 -11.59 -2.91
C ASP A 402 -31.84 -12.42 -4.18
N MET A 403 -31.40 -13.66 -4.04
CA MET A 403 -31.08 -14.52 -5.17
C MET A 403 -31.86 -15.82 -5.12
N THR A 404 -32.40 -16.22 -6.26
CA THR A 404 -32.96 -17.56 -6.47
C THR A 404 -31.96 -18.38 -7.26
N VAL A 405 -31.54 -19.51 -6.70
CA VAL A 405 -30.50 -20.35 -7.25
C VAL A 405 -30.91 -21.81 -7.26
N LEU A 406 -30.31 -22.58 -8.16
CA LEU A 406 -30.38 -24.03 -8.10
C LEU A 406 -29.35 -24.56 -7.09
N PRO A 407 -29.48 -25.79 -6.57
CA PRO A 407 -28.42 -26.44 -5.82
C PRO A 407 -27.07 -26.31 -6.54
N GLY A 408 -26.04 -25.87 -5.83
CA GLY A 408 -24.79 -25.40 -6.43
C GLY A 408 -23.99 -24.44 -5.57
N ALA A 409 -22.93 -23.86 -6.15
CA ALA A 409 -22.06 -22.92 -5.45
C ALA A 409 -22.04 -21.52 -6.08
N TYR A 410 -22.06 -20.47 -5.25
CA TYR A 410 -22.20 -19.07 -5.65
C TYR A 410 -21.33 -18.14 -4.78
N GLN A 411 -20.81 -17.04 -5.32
CA GLN A 411 -19.99 -16.09 -4.57
C GLN A 411 -20.81 -14.86 -4.14
N LEU A 412 -20.75 -14.54 -2.84
CA LEU A 412 -21.26 -13.28 -2.29
C LEU A 412 -20.12 -12.28 -2.10
N ILE A 413 -20.47 -11.00 -2.11
CA ILE A 413 -19.56 -9.87 -2.00
C ILE A 413 -20.04 -8.95 -0.87
N GLY A 414 -19.13 -8.64 0.04
CA GLY A 414 -19.29 -7.66 1.11
C GLY A 414 -18.57 -6.35 0.78
N ARG A 415 -19.26 -5.22 0.92
CA ARG A 415 -18.75 -3.89 0.58
C ARG A 415 -18.95 -2.92 1.73
N GLY A 416 -17.88 -2.26 2.16
CA GLY A 416 -17.90 -1.26 3.21
C GLY A 416 -17.73 0.16 2.68
N ILE A 417 -18.48 1.11 3.23
CA ILE A 417 -18.35 2.54 2.94
C ILE A 417 -17.78 3.26 4.17
N TYR A 418 -16.73 4.02 3.93
CA TYR A 418 -16.00 4.82 4.91
C TYR A 418 -16.06 6.30 4.52
N LEU A 419 -16.18 7.19 5.50
CA LEU A 419 -16.17 8.63 5.27
C LEU A 419 -15.24 9.30 6.28
N ASP A 420 -14.10 9.80 5.81
CA ASP A 420 -13.20 10.55 6.67
C ASP A 420 -13.87 11.87 7.09
N ASP A 421 -13.57 12.30 8.33
CA ASP A 421 -14.08 13.56 8.83
C ASP A 421 -13.48 14.73 8.03
N MET A 422 -14.31 15.74 7.83
CA MET A 422 -13.94 16.98 7.16
C MET A 422 -13.88 18.11 8.17
N THR A 423 -13.00 19.09 7.94
CA THR A 423 -13.05 20.34 8.71
C THR A 423 -14.42 21.02 8.51
N PRO A 424 -14.88 21.86 9.45
CA PRO A 424 -16.15 22.56 9.30
C PRO A 424 -16.28 23.32 7.98
N ASP A 425 -15.21 24.01 7.55
CA ASP A 425 -15.19 24.77 6.30
C ASP A 425 -15.25 23.85 5.06
N HIS A 426 -14.54 22.71 5.09
CA HIS A 426 -14.59 21.73 4.01
C HIS A 426 -15.99 21.09 3.92
N LEU A 427 -16.57 20.65 5.04
CA LEU A 427 -17.92 20.11 5.08
C LEU A 427 -18.94 21.13 4.54
N GLN A 428 -18.83 22.40 4.94
CA GLN A 428 -19.70 23.47 4.45
C GLN A 428 -19.56 23.68 2.93
N ALA A 429 -18.34 23.59 2.39
CA ALA A 429 -18.10 23.69 0.95
C ALA A 429 -18.76 22.54 0.19
N VAL A 430 -18.69 21.31 0.70
CA VAL A 430 -19.39 20.14 0.13
C VAL A 430 -20.91 20.34 0.17
N GLN A 431 -21.45 20.75 1.31
CA GLN A 431 -22.90 21.01 1.46
C GLN A 431 -23.38 22.10 0.50
N THR A 432 -22.59 23.16 0.31
CA THR A 432 -22.88 24.23 -0.64
C THR A 432 -22.88 23.72 -2.08
N ALA A 433 -21.90 22.88 -2.45
CA ALA A 433 -21.84 22.25 -3.76
C ALA A 433 -23.08 21.39 -4.06
N ILE A 434 -23.55 20.62 -3.06
CA ILE A 434 -24.79 19.84 -3.16
C ILE A 434 -26.01 20.76 -3.36
N ILE A 435 -26.14 21.83 -2.57
CA ILE A 435 -27.25 22.79 -2.68
C ILE A 435 -27.28 23.47 -4.06
N ASN A 436 -26.10 23.75 -4.61
CA ASN A 436 -25.94 24.36 -5.93
C ASN A 436 -26.13 23.37 -7.09
N ASN A 437 -26.35 22.07 -6.82
CA ASN A 437 -26.35 20.99 -7.81
C ASN A 437 -25.07 20.96 -8.66
N GLU A 438 -23.93 21.18 -8.02
CA GLU A 438 -22.64 21.04 -8.69
C GLU A 438 -22.39 19.55 -8.98
N PRO A 439 -22.17 19.15 -10.25
CA PRO A 439 -22.09 17.74 -10.61
C PRO A 439 -20.87 17.04 -10.01
N ASP A 440 -19.82 17.76 -9.61
CA ASP A 440 -18.59 17.19 -9.06
C ASP A 440 -18.53 17.23 -7.51
N TRP A 441 -19.65 17.48 -6.83
CA TRP A 441 -19.67 17.59 -5.36
C TRP A 441 -19.06 16.36 -4.67
N LEU A 442 -19.28 15.16 -5.22
CA LEU A 442 -18.78 13.90 -4.65
C LEU A 442 -17.25 13.79 -4.73
N ALA A 443 -16.62 14.41 -5.73
CA ALA A 443 -15.16 14.47 -5.85
C ALA A 443 -14.49 15.31 -4.74
N LYS A 444 -15.27 16.14 -4.06
CA LYS A 444 -14.83 16.96 -2.92
C LYS A 444 -14.90 16.21 -1.60
N VAL A 445 -15.38 14.96 -1.57
CA VAL A 445 -15.62 14.20 -0.34
C VAL A 445 -14.56 13.10 -0.14
N PRO A 446 -13.88 13.02 1.02
CA PRO A 446 -12.90 11.98 1.32
C PRO A 446 -13.57 10.68 1.79
N PHE A 447 -14.32 10.02 0.90
CA PHE A 447 -14.97 8.72 1.17
C PHE A 447 -14.26 7.56 0.48
N TYR A 448 -14.44 6.33 0.98
CA TYR A 448 -13.82 5.12 0.41
C TYR A 448 -14.82 3.97 0.42
N GLU A 449 -14.84 3.20 -0.67
CA GLU A 449 -15.59 1.96 -0.82
C GLU A 449 -14.57 0.81 -0.80
N VAL A 450 -14.75 -0.19 0.05
CA VAL A 450 -13.77 -1.27 0.22
C VAL A 450 -14.46 -2.64 0.17
N ASN A 451 -13.89 -3.57 -0.61
CA ASN A 451 -14.34 -4.96 -0.63
C ASN A 451 -13.91 -5.67 0.67
N LEU A 452 -14.86 -5.92 1.56
CA LEU A 452 -14.67 -6.58 2.85
C LEU A 452 -14.99 -8.08 2.82
N THR A 453 -15.24 -8.68 1.65
CA THR A 453 -15.68 -10.08 1.53
C THR A 453 -14.79 -11.05 2.29
N LEU A 454 -13.46 -10.85 2.19
CA LEU A 454 -12.45 -11.68 2.82
C LEU A 454 -12.03 -11.20 4.22
N LEU A 455 -12.59 -10.09 4.69
CA LEU A 455 -12.18 -9.43 5.94
C LEU A 455 -13.30 -9.47 7.00
N ALA A 456 -14.56 -9.46 6.57
CA ALA A 456 -15.74 -9.54 7.43
C ALA A 456 -16.17 -10.99 7.67
N ASP A 457 -16.99 -11.19 8.71
CA ASP A 457 -17.52 -12.51 9.08
C ASP A 457 -18.82 -12.82 8.35
N TRP A 458 -18.99 -14.08 7.93
CA TRP A 458 -20.18 -14.58 7.25
C TRP A 458 -20.91 -15.64 8.07
N SER A 459 -22.24 -15.64 8.00
CA SER A 459 -23.09 -16.66 8.62
C SER A 459 -24.36 -16.93 7.80
N ALA A 460 -24.88 -18.15 7.92
CA ALA A 460 -26.13 -18.60 7.29
C ALA A 460 -27.17 -18.95 8.34
N SER A 461 -28.43 -18.52 8.15
CA SER A 461 -29.51 -18.84 9.10
C SER A 461 -30.00 -20.29 9.01
N GLN A 462 -29.88 -20.92 7.84
CA GLN A 462 -30.24 -22.31 7.58
C GLN A 462 -29.13 -23.03 6.80
N PRO A 463 -28.01 -23.43 7.45
CA PRO A 463 -26.90 -24.11 6.77
C PRO A 463 -27.30 -25.41 6.06
N ALA A 464 -28.39 -26.05 6.49
CA ALA A 464 -28.93 -27.25 5.84
C ALA A 464 -29.59 -26.98 4.47
N VAL A 465 -30.02 -25.75 4.21
CA VAL A 465 -30.58 -25.26 2.94
C VAL A 465 -29.46 -24.68 2.08
N ALA A 466 -28.69 -23.77 2.66
CA ALA A 466 -27.50 -23.20 2.06
C ALA A 466 -26.54 -22.74 3.17
N GLU A 467 -25.28 -23.15 3.09
CA GLU A 467 -24.21 -22.68 3.97
C GLU A 467 -23.34 -21.62 3.27
N VAL A 468 -22.56 -20.85 4.04
CA VAL A 468 -21.62 -19.86 3.53
C VAL A 468 -20.24 -20.04 4.20
N THR A 469 -19.18 -19.95 3.42
CA THR A 469 -17.81 -20.10 3.93
C THR A 469 -17.40 -18.91 4.80
N ASN A 470 -16.65 -19.19 5.88
CA ASN A 470 -16.09 -18.19 6.78
C ASN A 470 -14.75 -18.67 7.39
N GLU A 471 -13.73 -18.89 6.56
CA GLU A 471 -12.43 -19.40 7.01
C GLU A 471 -11.57 -18.34 7.73
N PRO A 472 -10.62 -18.72 8.58
CA PRO A 472 -9.67 -17.77 9.18
C PRO A 472 -8.89 -16.97 8.12
N ILE A 473 -8.63 -15.69 8.38
CA ILE A 473 -7.88 -14.79 7.48
C ILE A 473 -6.43 -15.27 7.30
N GLN A 474 -5.94 -15.25 6.07
CA GLN A 474 -4.57 -15.64 5.72
C GLN A 474 -3.89 -14.60 4.80
N THR A 475 -2.54 -14.62 4.75
CA THR A 475 -1.75 -13.78 3.83
C THR A 475 -2.03 -14.13 2.38
N LEU A 476 -2.56 -13.19 1.60
CA LEU A 476 -2.79 -13.43 0.16
C LEU A 476 -1.45 -13.56 -0.59
N VAL A 477 -1.29 -14.65 -1.34
CA VAL A 477 -0.04 -14.97 -2.07
C VAL A 477 0.00 -14.32 -3.46
N ASP A 478 -1.11 -14.33 -4.20
CA ASP A 478 -1.23 -13.71 -5.53
C ASP A 478 -2.54 -12.92 -5.66
N PRO A 479 -2.69 -11.80 -4.93
CA PRO A 479 -3.95 -11.04 -4.90
C PRO A 479 -4.41 -10.49 -6.26
N ILE A 480 -3.53 -10.45 -7.27
CA ILE A 480 -3.83 -9.96 -8.62
C ILE A 480 -4.54 -11.04 -9.44
N ASN A 481 -3.99 -12.25 -9.49
CA ASN A 481 -4.53 -13.33 -10.32
C ASN A 481 -5.40 -14.32 -9.52
N ASP A 482 -5.28 -14.32 -8.19
CA ASP A 482 -6.34 -14.78 -7.32
C ASP A 482 -6.45 -14.17 -5.94
N PHE A 483 -7.57 -13.49 -5.80
CA PHE A 483 -7.94 -12.80 -4.61
C PHE A 483 -8.54 -13.72 -3.53
N TYR A 484 -9.46 -14.62 -3.90
CA TYR A 484 -10.13 -15.51 -2.93
C TYR A 484 -9.28 -16.71 -2.55
N GLY A 485 -8.02 -16.69 -2.95
CA GLY A 485 -7.32 -17.90 -3.24
C GLY A 485 -6.53 -18.53 -2.16
N THR A 486 -6.44 -17.88 -1.03
CA THR A 486 -5.68 -18.40 0.11
C THR A 486 -6.63 -18.98 1.15
N TYR A 487 -7.88 -18.52 1.16
CA TYR A 487 -8.93 -18.92 2.09
C TYR A 487 -10.29 -18.44 1.57
N SER A 488 -11.35 -19.18 1.91
CA SER A 488 -12.71 -18.92 1.44
C SER A 488 -13.56 -18.17 2.47
N ARG A 489 -14.12 -17.04 2.06
CA ARG A 489 -15.22 -16.34 2.76
C ARG A 489 -16.29 -15.87 1.78
N GLY A 490 -17.55 -15.89 2.21
CA GLY A 490 -18.68 -15.41 1.41
C GLY A 490 -19.09 -16.34 0.26
N ARG A 491 -18.57 -17.57 0.19
CA ARG A 491 -18.97 -18.55 -0.83
C ARG A 491 -20.13 -19.40 -0.32
N VAL A 492 -21.25 -19.34 -1.02
CA VAL A 492 -22.46 -20.10 -0.72
C VAL A 492 -22.38 -21.49 -1.34
N ASN A 493 -22.80 -22.51 -0.58
CA ASN A 493 -23.06 -23.86 -1.05
C ASN A 493 -24.54 -24.19 -0.79
N ALA A 494 -25.35 -24.05 -1.84
CA ALA A 494 -26.80 -24.28 -1.85
C ALA A 494 -27.09 -25.77 -2.07
N THR A 495 -27.87 -26.37 -1.17
CA THR A 495 -28.05 -27.82 -1.10
C THR A 495 -29.49 -28.25 -1.31
N SER A 496 -30.44 -27.74 -0.53
CA SER A 496 -31.83 -28.22 -0.52
C SER A 496 -32.83 -27.08 -0.65
N GLY A 497 -34.02 -27.38 -1.17
CA GLY A 497 -35.07 -26.40 -1.40
C GLY A 497 -35.47 -25.66 -0.13
N GLY A 498 -35.57 -24.33 -0.23
CA GLY A 498 -35.94 -23.47 0.88
C GLY A 498 -35.22 -22.13 0.85
N GLU A 499 -35.30 -21.39 1.96
CA GLU A 499 -34.67 -20.09 2.11
C GLU A 499 -33.65 -20.11 3.25
N SER A 500 -32.49 -19.50 3.01
CA SER A 500 -31.46 -19.25 4.02
C SER A 500 -31.00 -17.81 3.89
N VAL A 501 -30.91 -17.11 5.01
CA VAL A 501 -30.45 -15.72 5.06
C VAL A 501 -28.94 -15.72 5.26
N MET A 502 -28.21 -15.14 4.31
CA MET A 502 -26.77 -14.94 4.39
C MET A 502 -26.50 -13.58 5.01
N THR A 503 -25.78 -13.56 6.13
CA THR A 503 -25.46 -12.33 6.87
C THR A 503 -23.96 -12.12 6.87
N ILE A 504 -23.54 -10.93 6.44
CA ILE A 504 -22.18 -10.42 6.64
C ILE A 504 -22.18 -9.47 7.85
N THR A 505 -21.14 -9.58 8.67
CA THR A 505 -20.93 -8.78 9.88
C THR A 505 -19.51 -8.22 9.89
N ALA A 506 -19.37 -6.92 10.07
CA ALA A 506 -18.08 -6.26 10.24
C ALA A 506 -18.11 -5.34 11.48
N ARG A 507 -17.02 -5.39 12.25
CA ARG A 507 -16.77 -4.47 13.38
C ARG A 507 -16.64 -3.04 12.87
N GLU A 508 -16.75 -2.05 13.75
CA GLU A 508 -16.45 -0.66 13.42
C GLU A 508 -14.94 -0.35 13.38
N GLY A 509 -14.59 0.87 12.97
CA GLY A 509 -13.21 1.37 13.03
C GLY A 509 -12.24 0.63 12.10
N ASN A 510 -10.96 0.62 12.51
CA ASN A 510 -9.90 -0.10 11.80
C ASN A 510 -10.09 -1.63 11.83
N ALA A 511 -10.79 -2.16 12.84
CA ALA A 511 -11.09 -3.59 12.95
C ALA A 511 -11.91 -4.11 11.76
N SER A 512 -12.75 -3.27 11.15
CA SER A 512 -13.50 -3.59 9.92
C SER A 512 -12.60 -4.01 8.75
N VAL A 513 -11.44 -3.36 8.60
CA VAL A 513 -10.47 -3.60 7.53
C VAL A 513 -9.52 -4.73 7.92
N LEU A 514 -9.19 -4.85 9.20
CA LEU A 514 -8.29 -5.89 9.70
C LEU A 514 -8.97 -7.25 9.82
N GLY A 515 -10.29 -7.32 9.96
CA GLY A 515 -10.99 -8.54 10.38
C GLY A 515 -10.56 -9.02 11.78
N SER A 516 -10.09 -8.08 12.62
CA SER A 516 -9.68 -8.34 13.99
C SER A 516 -10.81 -8.08 14.98
N ILE A 517 -10.58 -8.42 16.25
CA ILE A 517 -11.42 -7.96 17.35
C ILE A 517 -11.30 -6.44 17.54
N SER A 518 -12.35 -5.81 18.06
CA SER A 518 -12.38 -4.38 18.39
C SER A 518 -11.35 -4.05 19.47
N ILE A 519 -10.71 -2.89 19.38
CA ILE A 519 -9.72 -2.48 20.41
C ILE A 519 -10.28 -1.38 21.31
N HIS A 520 -11.46 -0.87 21.01
CA HIS A 520 -12.11 0.18 21.78
C HIS A 520 -13.60 -0.14 22.03
N PRO A 521 -14.17 0.22 23.20
CA PRO A 521 -15.59 0.01 23.50
C PRO A 521 -16.55 0.59 22.47
N ASP A 522 -16.24 1.76 21.90
CA ASP A 522 -17.08 2.39 20.86
C ASP A 522 -17.06 1.64 19.51
N GLU A 523 -16.14 0.69 19.33
CA GLU A 523 -16.06 -0.14 18.11
C GLU A 523 -16.72 -1.52 18.30
N MET A 524 -17.37 -1.74 19.44
CA MET A 524 -18.03 -3.01 19.75
C MET A 524 -19.35 -3.19 18.99
N ALA A 525 -19.87 -2.13 18.37
CA ALA A 525 -21.02 -2.22 17.49
C ALA A 525 -20.63 -2.88 16.16
N ASP A 526 -21.55 -3.71 15.67
CA ASP A 526 -21.41 -4.40 14.39
C ASP A 526 -22.31 -3.73 13.35
N LEU A 527 -21.75 -3.49 12.17
CA LEU A 527 -22.57 -3.28 10.98
C LEU A 527 -22.85 -4.65 10.36
N THR A 528 -24.11 -4.85 10.00
CA THR A 528 -24.56 -6.09 9.36
C THR A 528 -25.30 -5.77 8.07
N SER A 529 -25.18 -6.67 7.09
CA SER A 529 -26.05 -6.69 5.93
C SER A 529 -26.43 -8.13 5.65
N SER A 530 -27.64 -8.34 5.16
CA SER A 530 -28.10 -9.66 4.75
C SER A 530 -28.76 -9.63 3.38
N LEU A 531 -28.80 -10.82 2.76
CA LEU A 531 -29.61 -11.14 1.59
C LEU A 531 -30.16 -12.56 1.74
N THR A 532 -31.31 -12.80 1.14
CA THR A 532 -31.96 -14.12 1.13
C THR A 532 -31.47 -14.92 -0.06
N VAL A 533 -31.04 -16.15 0.19
CA VAL A 533 -30.78 -17.16 -0.83
C VAL A 533 -31.95 -18.14 -0.82
N THR A 534 -32.73 -18.12 -1.88
CA THR A 534 -33.79 -19.10 -2.14
C THR A 534 -33.24 -20.19 -3.04
N VAL A 535 -33.23 -21.42 -2.57
CA VAL A 535 -32.82 -22.59 -3.36
C VAL A 535 -34.07 -23.19 -4.00
N ASP A 536 -34.12 -23.17 -5.34
CA ASP A 536 -35.11 -23.88 -6.15
C ASP A 536 -34.54 -25.25 -6.52
N ASP A 537 -34.96 -26.28 -5.78
CA ASP A 537 -34.53 -27.66 -6.00
C ASP A 537 -35.52 -28.46 -6.86
N ASP A 538 -36.39 -27.80 -7.63
CA ASP A 538 -37.31 -28.46 -8.55
C ASP A 538 -37.19 -27.92 -9.98
N SER A 539 -37.28 -28.81 -10.96
CA SER A 539 -37.41 -28.38 -12.35
C SER A 539 -38.86 -27.95 -12.61
N ASN A 540 -39.04 -26.64 -12.82
CA ASN A 540 -40.30 -25.95 -13.16
C ASN A 540 -41.12 -26.59 -14.32
N SER A 541 -40.56 -27.57 -15.03
CA SER A 541 -41.20 -28.30 -16.13
C SER A 541 -41.84 -29.65 -15.77
N ASN A 542 -41.48 -30.34 -14.67
CA ASN A 542 -42.00 -31.70 -14.39
C ASN A 542 -42.05 -32.14 -12.91
N GLY A 543 -41.69 -31.30 -11.93
CA GLY A 543 -41.67 -31.75 -10.53
C GLY A 543 -40.50 -32.70 -10.21
N THR A 544 -39.45 -32.65 -11.04
CA THR A 544 -38.26 -33.50 -10.86
C THR A 544 -37.25 -32.75 -10.00
N THR A 545 -36.94 -33.31 -8.84
CA THR A 545 -35.92 -32.78 -7.91
C THR A 545 -34.60 -32.55 -8.64
N LEU A 546 -33.97 -31.43 -8.33
CA LEU A 546 -32.67 -31.03 -8.84
C LEU A 546 -31.62 -31.27 -7.76
N TYR A 547 -30.46 -31.73 -8.20
CA TYR A 547 -29.28 -31.90 -7.37
C TYR A 547 -28.09 -31.20 -8.00
N SER A 548 -27.02 -31.07 -7.26
CA SER A 548 -25.75 -30.59 -7.76
C SER A 548 -24.71 -31.71 -7.74
N VAL A 549 -23.82 -31.69 -8.72
CA VAL A 549 -22.54 -32.40 -8.62
C VAL A 549 -21.48 -31.33 -8.50
N THR A 550 -21.04 -31.09 -7.27
CA THR A 550 -19.99 -30.14 -6.98
C THR A 550 -18.73 -30.89 -6.57
N GLY A 551 -17.63 -30.18 -6.54
CA GLY A 551 -16.45 -30.76 -5.96
C GLY A 551 -15.24 -29.88 -6.04
N GLU A 552 -14.23 -30.37 -5.37
CA GLU A 552 -12.95 -29.77 -5.15
C GLU A 552 -11.93 -30.43 -6.08
N VAL A 553 -11.16 -29.63 -6.80
CA VAL A 553 -10.00 -30.03 -7.61
C VAL A 553 -8.76 -29.60 -6.84
N ASN A 554 -8.22 -30.54 -6.06
CA ASN A 554 -6.92 -30.43 -5.41
C ASN A 554 -5.82 -30.54 -6.46
N CYS A 555 -4.64 -29.96 -6.22
CA CYS A 555 -3.54 -30.10 -7.16
C CYS A 555 -2.18 -30.20 -6.51
N LEU A 556 -1.35 -31.08 -7.09
CA LEU A 556 0.06 -31.25 -6.75
C LEU A 556 0.97 -30.97 -7.96
N ASP A 557 2.01 -30.15 -7.75
CA ASP A 557 3.02 -29.86 -8.75
C ASP A 557 3.99 -31.04 -8.94
N ILE A 558 4.94 -30.90 -9.87
CA ILE A 558 5.97 -31.93 -10.12
C ILE A 558 6.82 -32.30 -8.87
N TYR A 559 6.78 -31.50 -7.81
CA TYR A 559 7.49 -31.71 -6.55
C TYR A 559 6.59 -32.22 -5.42
N GLN A 560 5.36 -32.62 -5.73
CA GLN A 560 4.35 -33.07 -4.75
C GLN A 560 4.00 -31.97 -3.72
N GLN A 561 4.08 -30.71 -4.12
CA GLN A 561 3.63 -29.56 -3.33
C GLN A 561 2.30 -29.04 -3.89
N ALA A 562 1.53 -28.29 -3.10
CA ALA A 562 0.31 -27.65 -3.58
C ALA A 562 0.60 -26.81 -4.84
N CYS A 563 -0.19 -27.00 -5.90
CA CYS A 563 0.00 -26.25 -7.14
C CYS A 563 -0.24 -24.75 -6.99
N LYS A 564 0.43 -23.97 -7.82
CA LYS A 564 0.27 -22.52 -8.01
C LYS A 564 -0.86 -22.22 -9.00
N GLN A 565 -1.40 -21.00 -9.01
CA GLN A 565 -2.56 -20.62 -9.83
C GLN A 565 -2.41 -20.88 -11.34
N ASN A 566 -1.23 -20.62 -11.90
CA ASN A 566 -0.94 -20.87 -13.32
C ASN A 566 -1.17 -22.35 -13.69
N GLN A 567 -0.96 -23.26 -12.75
CA GLN A 567 -1.18 -24.70 -12.89
C GLN A 567 -2.65 -25.08 -12.82
N TYR A 568 -3.56 -24.15 -12.54
CA TYR A 568 -5.00 -24.37 -12.61
C TYR A 568 -5.73 -23.50 -13.64
N LYS A 569 -5.02 -22.57 -14.27
CA LYS A 569 -5.53 -21.85 -15.44
C LYS A 569 -5.96 -22.82 -16.54
N ASP A 570 -7.06 -22.54 -17.23
CA ASP A 570 -7.54 -23.33 -18.37
C ASP A 570 -7.89 -24.80 -18.01
N VAL A 571 -8.17 -25.10 -16.74
CA VAL A 571 -8.84 -26.36 -16.36
C VAL A 571 -10.25 -26.34 -16.95
N GLN A 572 -10.56 -27.35 -17.76
CA GLN A 572 -11.87 -27.51 -18.36
C GLN A 572 -12.63 -28.65 -17.70
N VAL A 573 -13.91 -28.38 -17.41
CA VAL A 573 -14.86 -29.37 -16.91
C VAL A 573 -15.97 -29.49 -17.94
N THR A 574 -16.19 -30.70 -18.44
CA THR A 574 -17.18 -31.00 -19.48
C THR A 574 -17.98 -32.23 -19.10
N THR A 575 -19.15 -32.42 -19.72
CA THR A 575 -20.07 -33.50 -19.38
C THR A 575 -20.42 -34.37 -20.61
N SER A 576 -20.76 -35.63 -20.38
CA SER A 576 -21.33 -36.49 -21.44
C SER A 576 -22.80 -36.15 -21.77
N ASN A 577 -23.48 -35.42 -20.90
CA ASN A 577 -24.87 -35.00 -21.08
C ASN A 577 -24.94 -33.52 -21.48
N LEU A 578 -25.31 -33.25 -22.74
CA LEU A 578 -25.37 -31.90 -23.31
C LEU A 578 -26.40 -30.97 -22.63
N ASN A 579 -27.31 -31.51 -21.83
CA ASN A 579 -28.28 -30.72 -21.06
C ASN A 579 -27.75 -30.32 -19.68
N VAL A 580 -26.56 -30.78 -19.28
CA VAL A 580 -25.92 -30.42 -18.01
C VAL A 580 -24.67 -29.61 -18.30
N THR A 581 -24.63 -28.38 -17.79
CA THR A 581 -23.45 -27.53 -17.85
C THR A 581 -22.75 -27.57 -16.50
N CYS A 582 -21.43 -27.76 -16.51
CA CYS A 582 -20.60 -27.61 -15.33
C CYS A 582 -19.70 -26.41 -15.53
N SER A 583 -19.55 -25.61 -14.49
CA SER A 583 -18.52 -24.58 -14.42
C SER A 583 -17.32 -25.11 -13.64
N TYR A 584 -16.14 -24.65 -14.02
CA TYR A 584 -14.98 -24.70 -13.15
C TYR A 584 -14.70 -23.28 -12.68
N SER A 585 -14.66 -23.12 -11.37
CA SER A 585 -14.26 -21.89 -10.72
C SER A 585 -13.18 -22.23 -9.72
N LYS A 586 -11.95 -21.85 -10.04
CA LYS A 586 -10.92 -21.75 -9.02
C LYS A 586 -10.68 -20.28 -8.77
N GLN A 587 -10.98 -19.85 -7.56
CA GLN A 587 -10.82 -18.46 -7.20
C GLN A 587 -9.47 -18.24 -6.51
N GLY A 588 -8.43 -18.98 -6.90
CA GLY A 588 -7.33 -19.12 -5.96
C GLY A 588 -6.22 -20.11 -6.09
N SER A 589 -4.95 -19.74 -6.04
CA SER A 589 -3.75 -20.56 -6.02
C SER A 589 -3.78 -21.60 -4.91
N ALA A 590 -4.11 -21.20 -3.68
CA ALA A 590 -4.31 -22.05 -2.51
C ALA A 590 -5.78 -22.51 -2.31
N ASP A 591 -6.72 -22.05 -3.14
CA ASP A 591 -8.06 -22.64 -3.18
C ASP A 591 -7.95 -23.99 -3.84
N THR A 592 -8.56 -24.98 -3.23
CA THR A 592 -8.96 -26.15 -3.97
C THR A 592 -9.89 -25.69 -5.09
N GLY A 593 -9.51 -25.88 -6.34
CA GLY A 593 -10.24 -25.29 -7.45
C GLY A 593 -11.57 -26.01 -7.61
N ASN A 594 -12.70 -25.32 -7.66
CA ASN A 594 -13.98 -26.00 -7.54
C ASN A 594 -14.65 -26.20 -8.90
N PHE A 595 -15.36 -27.29 -9.07
CA PHE A 595 -16.30 -27.46 -10.16
C PHE A 595 -17.72 -27.54 -9.63
N ALA A 596 -18.67 -27.10 -10.41
CA ALA A 596 -20.07 -27.08 -10.04
C ALA A 596 -20.94 -27.37 -11.26
N CYS A 597 -21.64 -28.50 -11.23
CA CYS A 597 -22.73 -28.84 -12.13
C CYS A 597 -24.03 -28.57 -11.38
N ASN A 598 -24.60 -27.38 -11.57
CA ASN A 598 -25.76 -26.92 -10.81
C ASN A 598 -27.05 -27.41 -11.47
N GLY A 599 -28.07 -27.70 -10.67
CA GLY A 599 -29.43 -27.96 -11.17
C GLY A 599 -29.57 -29.21 -12.05
N VAL A 600 -28.87 -30.30 -11.73
CA VAL A 600 -28.93 -31.58 -12.44
C VAL A 600 -30.19 -32.35 -12.05
N PRO A 601 -31.07 -32.74 -12.99
CA PRO A 601 -32.29 -33.48 -12.66
C PRO A 601 -32.01 -34.85 -12.01
N ALA A 602 -32.84 -35.22 -11.05
CA ALA A 602 -32.81 -36.54 -10.41
C ALA A 602 -32.91 -37.67 -11.44
N GLY A 603 -32.17 -38.74 -11.21
CA GLY A 603 -32.06 -39.89 -12.10
C GLY A 603 -31.13 -39.68 -13.30
N THR A 604 -30.51 -38.52 -13.45
CA THR A 604 -29.55 -38.26 -14.52
C THR A 604 -28.32 -39.17 -14.37
N ASN A 605 -27.91 -39.77 -15.49
CA ASN A 605 -26.59 -40.37 -15.65
C ASN A 605 -25.71 -39.39 -16.42
N LEU A 606 -24.52 -39.06 -15.90
CA LEU A 606 -23.57 -38.23 -16.61
C LEU A 606 -22.14 -38.57 -16.18
N ASP A 607 -21.21 -38.43 -17.12
CA ASP A 607 -19.79 -38.50 -16.86
C ASP A 607 -19.25 -37.06 -16.87
N ILE A 608 -18.48 -36.68 -15.85
CA ILE A 608 -17.79 -35.39 -15.77
C ILE A 608 -16.32 -35.61 -16.09
N TYR A 609 -15.84 -34.94 -17.13
CA TYR A 609 -14.45 -35.02 -17.59
C TYR A 609 -13.69 -33.76 -17.19
N PHE A 610 -12.47 -33.97 -16.71
CA PHE A 610 -11.52 -32.91 -16.36
C PHE A 610 -10.36 -32.93 -17.35
N SER A 611 -9.95 -31.77 -17.84
CA SER A 611 -8.79 -31.70 -18.73
C SER A 611 -7.98 -30.42 -18.53
N LYS A 612 -6.67 -30.58 -18.64
CA LYS A 612 -5.67 -29.52 -18.67
C LYS A 612 -4.38 -30.06 -19.31
N PRO A 613 -3.79 -29.37 -20.32
CA PRO A 613 -2.52 -29.79 -20.89
C PRO A 613 -1.39 -29.84 -19.86
N GLY A 614 -0.61 -30.93 -19.85
CA GLY A 614 0.51 -31.12 -18.94
C GLY A 614 0.14 -31.68 -17.55
N PHE A 615 -1.13 -32.00 -17.32
CA PHE A 615 -1.61 -32.53 -16.04
C PHE A 615 -2.38 -33.84 -16.24
N THR A 616 -2.45 -34.63 -15.18
CA THR A 616 -3.32 -35.80 -15.05
C THR A 616 -4.34 -35.57 -13.94
N PHE A 617 -5.52 -36.16 -14.06
CA PHE A 617 -6.60 -36.05 -13.07
C PHE A 617 -6.93 -37.43 -12.49
N ASN A 618 -7.14 -37.47 -11.18
CA ASN A 618 -7.54 -38.67 -10.45
C ASN A 618 -8.69 -38.34 -9.47
N PRO A 619 -9.92 -38.84 -9.70
CA PRO A 619 -10.30 -39.61 -10.88
C PRO A 619 -10.25 -38.74 -12.15
N SER A 620 -9.98 -39.35 -13.31
CA SER A 620 -9.99 -38.67 -14.61
C SER A 620 -11.40 -38.43 -15.14
N VAL A 621 -12.36 -39.19 -14.62
CA VAL A 621 -13.80 -39.03 -14.87
C VAL A 621 -14.56 -39.28 -13.58
N ILE A 622 -15.54 -38.43 -13.28
CA ILE A 622 -16.54 -38.73 -12.24
C ILE A 622 -17.76 -39.32 -12.94
N GLN A 623 -18.09 -40.56 -12.61
CA GLN A 623 -19.26 -41.24 -13.14
C GLN A 623 -20.42 -41.07 -12.18
N VAL A 624 -21.41 -40.27 -12.57
CA VAL A 624 -22.65 -40.12 -11.82
C VAL A 624 -23.68 -41.02 -12.46
N THR A 625 -24.17 -41.99 -11.67
CA THR A 625 -25.21 -42.93 -12.11
C THR A 625 -26.45 -42.71 -11.25
N ASN A 626 -27.57 -42.40 -11.90
CA ASN A 626 -28.88 -42.24 -11.28
C ASN A 626 -28.84 -41.25 -10.10
N LEU A 627 -28.42 -40.01 -10.37
CA LEU A 627 -28.24 -38.96 -9.36
C LEU A 627 -29.48 -38.81 -8.47
N SER A 628 -29.35 -39.03 -7.18
CA SER A 628 -30.47 -39.04 -6.22
C SER A 628 -30.24 -38.20 -4.97
N SER A 629 -29.10 -37.51 -4.92
CA SER A 629 -28.71 -36.56 -3.88
C SER A 629 -27.67 -35.60 -4.45
N ASN A 630 -27.42 -34.47 -3.79
CA ASN A 630 -26.23 -33.69 -4.09
C ASN A 630 -24.99 -34.54 -3.85
N GLU A 631 -24.07 -34.53 -4.81
CA GLU A 631 -22.81 -35.22 -4.67
C GLU A 631 -21.68 -34.20 -4.61
N THR A 632 -20.80 -34.37 -3.63
CA THR A 632 -19.56 -33.63 -3.52
C THR A 632 -18.41 -34.59 -3.79
N HIS A 633 -17.53 -34.22 -4.71
CA HIS A 633 -16.37 -35.03 -5.08
C HIS A 633 -15.06 -34.29 -4.82
N SER A 634 -13.98 -35.05 -4.67
CA SER A 634 -12.63 -34.51 -4.70
C SER A 634 -11.86 -35.12 -5.86
N VAL A 635 -11.23 -34.27 -6.65
CA VAL A 635 -10.39 -34.61 -7.79
C VAL A 635 -8.97 -34.15 -7.49
N LEU A 636 -7.99 -35.00 -7.69
CA LEU A 636 -6.59 -34.64 -7.61
C LEU A 636 -6.03 -34.42 -9.02
N MET A 637 -5.61 -33.20 -9.31
CA MET A 637 -4.86 -32.82 -10.48
C MET A 637 -3.36 -32.92 -10.17
N THR A 638 -2.55 -33.55 -11.03
CA THR A 638 -1.11 -33.70 -10.81
C THR A 638 -0.34 -33.28 -12.05
N GLU A 639 0.66 -32.41 -11.88
CA GLU A 639 1.55 -32.00 -12.98
C GLU A 639 2.43 -33.18 -13.41
N ASN A 640 2.55 -33.40 -14.73
CA ASN A 640 3.24 -34.55 -15.31
C ASN A 640 4.76 -34.41 -15.37
#